data_AF-A0A2A5T2T0-F1
#
_entry.id   AF-A0A2A5T2T0-F1
#
_cell.length_a   1.000
_cell.length_b   1.000
_cell.length_c   1.000
_cell.angle_alpha   90.00
_cell.angle_beta   90.00
_cell.angle_gamma   90.00
#
_symmetry.space_group_name_H-M   'P 1'
#
loop_
_entity.id
_entity.type
_entity.pdbx_description
1 polymer ?
#
loop_
_entity_poly.entity_id
_entity_poly.type
_entity_poly.pdbx_seq_one_letter_code
_entity_poly.pdbx_strand_id
1 'polypeptide(L)'
;MRILLIQVKKGINNVFFLLFTLLLIICTPAVSKILLEESKLNSVSETTLLLIKGTNLSDANITLVIRADDTQNPSYADRANLERVIPFGEFELHISFASLRTPNGRQLNLSTLQQIILFPSEPRQGFSIISANIVIPKPIGENIYAWDLGPVDSAIWPGFKPLTVHTGMLTGKMLDSIDRSTRMQLSDSLTIDGIRGIDTVELPLPVGKWQITLWLRDAGEWEYLPHPLQREIYANGRRVYVQNRSPMEWIEHVYLGRRDIQVSPESNSWEHFGKRIDDRITFNVVSDGKPVILRLRGDSIDAQFVSAILAVPSTNPMILDMLTRQRKVWWKRNWPVEDWRQSSTGQPSLKATASMLYAVPGISVIAEFLFQQGNILGAPFIMVKKPKKNGITIPTTVHWSQWHLIRTHLSSTLLEVKDTYLRHGLMPENTDLAMPRQLMVRVDVPQGIPAGKYQGELHIMMQGKSLSAPFSVKIIPVTLPDLTKPVGIYLEKPVYFGWFETLSSFGEQAMICDLKYLRKLGLTGISPPYPTPHNDELNEEFETLSILLNKMGFYAPLAYAPAKRLSQILGSSNAANVIARLEMQHKQRLHNSPYWSIADEPSNPGNVDLFKEMYRNFSLLAPSAKLAGHLNHEEDKKYLPMFDMILINDGFGADKKEIQDAQQDDRKVWLYNLPNPRAAAGFYLWKSGADGFLKWHGRMPTADPFDPTDGREIDVQFLYPSKYPCPKEPDINIVLYEMMEGIIDHRWLLWLVNQAQYDSTAKSLLNQLRREIPDEWQVMKNVGKYQLSTWRQQIINLTQ
;
A
#
# COMPACT_ATOMS: atom_id res chain seq x y z
N MET A 1 1.86 16.35 68.82
CA MET A 1 1.56 17.64 68.15
C MET A 1 2.84 18.37 67.70
N ARG A 2 3.72 17.71 66.92
CA ARG A 2 4.94 18.35 66.35
C ARG A 2 5.45 17.70 65.04
N ILE A 3 4.65 16.86 64.37
CA ILE A 3 5.05 16.16 63.13
C ILE A 3 4.17 16.57 61.92
N LEU A 4 3.08 17.31 62.13
CA LEU A 4 2.18 17.72 61.03
C LEU A 4 2.57 19.03 60.31
N LEU A 5 3.60 19.74 60.77
CA LEU A 5 3.97 21.07 60.25
C LEU A 5 5.17 21.08 59.28
N ILE A 6 5.78 19.92 59.01
CA ILE A 6 6.95 19.83 58.11
C ILE A 6 6.58 19.29 56.71
N GLN A 7 5.45 18.59 56.55
CA GLN A 7 5.04 18.06 55.24
C GLN A 7 4.30 19.06 54.34
N VAL A 8 3.70 20.11 54.88
CA VAL A 8 2.98 21.12 54.07
C VAL A 8 3.95 22.06 53.32
N LYS A 9 5.17 22.28 53.85
CA LYS A 9 6.18 23.14 53.19
C LYS A 9 6.95 22.46 52.04
N LYS A 10 7.03 21.13 52.00
CA LYS A 10 7.68 20.40 50.88
C LYS A 10 6.74 20.16 49.69
N GLY A 11 5.43 20.09 49.90
CA GLY A 11 4.44 20.01 48.83
C GLY A 11 4.29 21.30 48.03
N ILE A 12 4.35 22.46 48.69
CA ILE A 12 4.18 23.76 48.03
C ILE A 12 5.39 24.14 47.17
N ASN A 13 6.61 23.81 47.61
CA ASN A 13 7.81 24.08 46.81
C ASN A 13 7.95 23.16 45.57
N ASN A 14 7.47 21.91 45.63
CA ASN A 14 7.46 21.04 44.45
C ASN A 14 6.36 21.41 43.45
N VAL A 15 5.19 21.87 43.92
CA VAL A 15 4.15 22.40 43.02
C VAL A 15 4.57 23.73 42.41
N PHE A 16 5.25 24.61 43.15
CA PHE A 16 5.84 25.83 42.58
C PHE A 16 6.97 25.52 41.61
N PHE A 17 7.85 24.55 41.89
CA PHE A 17 8.93 24.19 40.95
C PHE A 17 8.39 23.51 39.68
N LEU A 18 7.33 22.70 39.77
CA LEU A 18 6.61 22.14 38.62
C LEU A 18 5.84 23.22 37.85
N LEU A 19 5.17 24.17 38.52
CA LEU A 19 4.52 25.31 37.86
C LEU A 19 5.54 26.27 37.24
N PHE A 20 6.73 26.45 37.84
CA PHE A 20 7.78 27.31 37.30
C PHE A 20 8.51 26.62 36.13
N THR A 21 8.69 25.29 36.15
CA THR A 21 9.18 24.57 34.95
C THR A 21 8.12 24.51 33.86
N LEU A 22 6.82 24.44 34.19
CA LEU A 22 5.74 24.57 33.20
C LEU A 22 5.61 26.00 32.65
N LEU A 23 5.86 27.04 33.47
CA LEU A 23 5.88 28.44 33.03
C LEU A 23 7.16 28.85 32.29
N LEU A 24 8.32 28.25 32.59
CA LEU A 24 9.56 28.52 31.84
C LEU A 24 9.60 27.85 30.47
N ILE A 25 8.78 26.83 30.22
CA ILE A 25 8.54 26.28 28.87
C ILE A 25 7.62 27.21 28.04
N ILE A 26 6.97 28.21 28.66
CA ILE A 26 6.09 29.18 27.97
C ILE A 26 6.88 30.41 27.44
N CYS A 27 8.19 30.53 27.69
CA CYS A 27 9.00 31.69 27.28
C CYS A 27 9.95 31.47 26.09
N THR A 28 9.97 30.30 25.44
CA THR A 28 10.52 30.22 24.09
C THR A 28 9.48 30.79 23.12
N PRO A 29 9.83 31.73 22.22
CA PRO A 29 8.88 32.12 21.18
C PRO A 29 8.49 30.85 20.43
N ALA A 30 7.21 30.50 20.48
CA ALA A 30 6.68 29.36 19.74
C ALA A 30 6.77 29.72 18.25
N VAL A 31 7.85 29.29 17.62
CA VAL A 31 8.06 29.52 16.19
C VAL A 31 7.44 28.33 15.45
N SER A 32 6.33 28.56 14.76
CA SER A 32 5.73 27.56 13.86
C SER A 32 6.45 27.51 12.51
N LYS A 33 7.30 28.50 12.20
CA LYS A 33 8.02 28.59 10.94
C LYS A 33 9.48 29.03 11.10
N ILE A 34 10.43 28.19 10.68
CA ILE A 34 11.86 28.54 10.68
C ILE A 34 12.33 28.77 9.23
N LEU A 35 13.13 29.82 9.03
CA LEU A 35 13.86 30.09 7.79
C LEU A 35 15.36 29.94 8.07
N LEU A 36 16.03 29.12 7.27
CA LEU A 36 17.50 29.07 7.18
C LEU A 36 17.90 29.76 5.89
N GLU A 37 18.58 30.90 6.00
CA GLU A 37 19.07 31.69 4.87
C GLU A 37 20.42 31.16 4.34
N GLU A 38 20.75 31.51 3.10
CA GLU A 38 21.99 31.16 2.39
C GLU A 38 23.25 31.27 3.26
N SER A 39 23.36 32.32 4.09
CA SER A 39 24.50 32.54 4.99
C SER A 39 24.80 31.36 5.93
N LYS A 40 23.79 30.56 6.28
CA LYS A 40 23.93 29.36 7.11
C LYS A 40 24.18 28.07 6.30
N LEU A 41 24.07 28.13 4.97
CA LEU A 41 24.07 26.97 4.07
C LEU A 41 25.37 26.83 3.26
N ASN A 42 26.27 27.82 3.31
CA ASN A 42 27.49 27.90 2.49
C ASN A 42 28.52 26.74 2.65
N SER A 43 28.31 25.82 3.59
CA SER A 43 29.24 24.71 3.87
C SER A 43 28.55 23.34 3.94
N VAL A 44 27.36 23.20 3.36
CA VAL A 44 26.64 21.92 3.33
C VAL A 44 27.14 21.04 2.19
N SER A 45 27.01 19.73 2.39
CA SER A 45 27.39 18.68 1.46
C SER A 45 26.41 17.51 1.58
N GLU A 46 26.55 16.51 0.73
CA GLU A 46 25.78 15.26 0.74
C GLU A 46 25.93 14.50 2.07
N THR A 47 27.04 14.71 2.79
CA THR A 47 27.32 14.11 4.11
C THR A 47 26.76 14.93 5.28
N THR A 48 26.17 16.09 5.02
CA THR A 48 25.62 16.98 6.04
C THR A 48 24.15 16.64 6.34
N LEU A 49 23.74 16.82 7.59
CA LEU A 49 22.35 16.63 8.05
C LEU A 49 21.71 17.92 8.53
N LEU A 50 20.42 18.07 8.25
CA LEU A 50 19.53 19.03 8.92
C LEU A 50 18.81 18.32 10.07
N LEU A 51 19.12 18.74 11.30
CA LEU A 51 18.51 18.26 12.55
C LEU A 51 17.39 19.20 12.97
N ILE A 52 16.14 18.73 12.93
CA ILE A 52 14.95 19.48 13.32
C ILE A 52 14.39 18.92 14.61
N LYS A 53 14.12 19.76 15.60
CA LYS A 53 13.49 19.37 16.88
C LYS A 53 12.28 20.23 17.18
N GLY A 54 11.26 19.64 17.77
CA GLY A 54 10.05 20.37 18.16
C GLY A 54 9.07 19.53 18.96
N THR A 55 7.86 20.05 19.13
CA THR A 55 6.75 19.39 19.82
C THR A 55 5.46 19.54 19.03
N ASN A 56 4.65 18.48 19.03
CA ASN A 56 3.26 18.52 18.63
C ASN A 56 2.38 18.17 19.84
N LEU A 57 1.80 19.18 20.49
CA LEU A 57 0.85 19.01 21.58
C LEU A 57 -0.59 19.32 21.12
N SER A 58 -0.83 19.32 19.81
CA SER A 58 -2.17 19.51 19.26
C SER A 58 -3.02 18.25 19.35
N ASP A 59 -4.30 18.35 19.03
CA ASP A 59 -5.25 17.23 19.00
C ASP A 59 -5.17 16.39 17.71
N ALA A 60 -4.23 16.71 16.81
CA ALA A 60 -4.09 16.06 15.51
C ALA A 60 -2.62 15.79 15.14
N ASN A 61 -2.42 14.87 14.21
CA ASN A 61 -1.13 14.71 13.54
C ASN A 61 -0.91 15.92 12.61
N ILE A 62 0.32 16.43 12.55
CA ILE A 62 0.66 17.63 11.76
C ILE A 62 1.67 17.27 10.68
N THR A 63 1.42 17.67 9.44
CA THR A 63 2.41 17.56 8.37
C THR A 63 3.36 18.75 8.44
N LEU A 64 4.62 18.50 8.78
CA LEU A 64 5.71 19.46 8.65
C LEU A 64 6.26 19.42 7.23
N VAL A 65 6.24 20.57 6.55
CA VAL A 65 6.82 20.76 5.22
C VAL A 65 8.23 21.31 5.36
N ILE A 66 9.20 20.63 4.74
CA ILE A 66 10.59 21.06 4.60
C ILE A 66 10.80 21.43 3.13
N ARG A 67 10.78 22.74 2.85
CA ARG A 67 11.04 23.29 1.52
C ARG A 67 12.50 23.71 1.41
N ALA A 68 13.17 23.37 0.31
CA ALA A 68 14.51 23.86 0.00
C ALA A 68 14.60 24.37 -1.44
N ASP A 69 15.26 25.51 -1.62
CA ASP A 69 15.37 26.21 -2.90
C ASP A 69 16.85 26.40 -3.27
N ASP A 70 17.27 25.97 -4.48
CA ASP A 70 18.62 26.17 -5.03
C ASP A 70 18.71 27.26 -6.11
N THR A 71 17.58 27.92 -6.36
CA THR A 71 17.41 29.04 -7.29
C THR A 71 16.48 30.08 -6.67
N GLN A 72 16.43 31.30 -7.22
CA GLN A 72 15.52 32.33 -6.75
C GLN A 72 14.09 32.08 -7.22
N ASN A 73 13.13 32.11 -6.28
CA ASN A 73 11.69 31.97 -6.54
C ASN A 73 11.29 30.76 -7.42
N PRO A 74 11.74 29.54 -7.08
CA PRO A 74 11.43 28.37 -7.89
C PRO A 74 9.94 28.03 -7.86
N SER A 75 9.47 27.48 -8.98
CA SER A 75 8.15 26.84 -9.04
C SER A 75 8.12 25.59 -8.13
N TYR A 76 6.94 24.99 -7.95
CA TYR A 76 6.84 23.75 -7.19
C TYR A 76 7.67 22.61 -7.80
N ALA A 77 7.75 22.55 -9.14
CA ALA A 77 8.49 21.52 -9.86
C ALA A 77 10.03 21.70 -9.75
N ASP A 78 10.49 22.89 -9.40
CA ASP A 78 11.92 23.24 -9.40
C ASP A 78 12.55 23.28 -8.00
N ARG A 79 11.79 22.93 -6.96
CA ARG A 79 12.26 22.95 -5.56
C ARG A 79 12.03 21.63 -4.84
N ALA A 80 12.76 21.37 -3.76
CA ALA A 80 12.46 20.24 -2.90
C ALA A 80 11.32 20.59 -1.94
N ASN A 81 10.36 19.68 -1.79
CA ASN A 81 9.34 19.76 -0.74
C ASN A 81 9.23 18.36 -0.10
N LEU A 82 9.77 18.21 1.10
CA LEU A 82 9.63 16.97 1.87
C LEU A 82 8.53 17.16 2.91
N GLU A 83 7.66 16.16 3.05
CA GLU A 83 6.58 16.15 4.03
C GLU A 83 6.84 15.11 5.12
N ARG A 84 6.66 15.49 6.37
CA ARG A 84 6.81 14.58 7.53
C ARG A 84 5.58 14.69 8.42
N VAL A 85 4.90 13.57 8.62
CA VAL A 85 3.75 13.51 9.54
C VAL A 85 4.26 13.36 10.96
N ILE A 86 3.95 14.36 11.79
CA ILE A 86 4.40 14.47 13.17
C ILE A 86 3.25 14.07 14.10
N PRO A 87 3.32 12.91 14.78
CA PRO A 87 2.32 12.52 15.77
C PRO A 87 2.41 13.37 17.04
N PHE A 88 1.48 13.18 17.97
CA PHE A 88 1.51 13.84 19.28
C PHE A 88 2.81 13.51 20.06
N GLY A 89 3.39 14.51 20.69
CA GLY A 89 4.60 14.40 21.52
C GLY A 89 5.80 15.20 20.99
N GLU A 90 6.98 14.87 21.52
CA GLU A 90 8.25 15.44 21.06
C GLU A 90 8.71 14.76 19.77
N PHE A 91 9.34 15.52 18.86
CA PHE A 91 9.88 14.97 17.63
C PHE A 91 11.31 15.44 17.35
N GLU A 92 12.08 14.58 16.68
CA GLU A 92 13.42 14.86 16.18
C GLU A 92 13.57 14.22 14.78
N LEU A 93 13.79 15.04 13.76
CA LEU A 93 13.97 14.61 12.38
C LEU A 93 15.42 14.82 11.93
N HIS A 94 15.95 13.85 11.18
CA HIS A 94 17.28 13.90 10.58
C HIS A 94 17.11 13.87 9.05
N ILE A 95 17.30 15.01 8.41
CA ILE A 95 17.14 15.13 6.95
C ILE A 95 18.53 15.19 6.31
N SER A 96 18.86 14.24 5.44
CA SER A 96 20.09 14.30 4.65
C SER A 96 19.98 15.35 3.56
N PHE A 97 21.01 16.18 3.38
CA PHE A 97 21.03 17.15 2.29
C PHE A 97 21.05 16.47 0.91
N ALA A 98 21.59 15.25 0.79
CA ALA A 98 21.51 14.45 -0.43
C ALA A 98 20.07 14.06 -0.82
N SER A 99 19.14 14.04 0.15
CA SER A 99 17.72 13.74 -0.11
C SER A 99 16.92 14.93 -0.65
N LEU A 100 17.53 16.12 -0.74
CA LEU A 100 16.86 17.32 -1.25
C LEU A 100 16.78 17.24 -2.78
N ARG A 101 15.68 16.66 -3.26
CA ARG A 101 15.38 16.49 -4.68
C ARG A 101 14.05 17.15 -5.04
N THR A 102 13.96 17.65 -6.27
CA THR A 102 12.72 18.14 -6.88
C THR A 102 11.72 16.99 -7.11
N PRO A 103 10.42 17.27 -7.35
CA PRO A 103 9.43 16.24 -7.68
C PRO A 103 9.81 15.34 -8.86
N ASN A 104 10.59 15.85 -9.81
CA ASN A 104 11.07 15.10 -10.98
C ASN A 104 12.38 14.34 -10.72
N GLY A 105 12.90 14.33 -9.49
CA GLY A 105 14.09 13.59 -9.07
C GLY A 105 15.42 14.33 -9.20
N ARG A 106 15.46 15.52 -9.82
CA ARG A 106 16.68 16.35 -9.89
C ARG A 106 17.13 16.72 -8.48
N GLN A 107 18.38 16.44 -8.16
CA GLN A 107 19.02 16.90 -6.92
C GLN A 107 19.20 18.41 -6.93
N LEU A 108 18.95 19.04 -5.78
CA LEU A 108 19.24 20.44 -5.61
C LEU A 108 20.75 20.68 -5.61
N ASN A 109 21.19 21.74 -6.26
CA ASN A 109 22.60 22.14 -6.21
C ASN A 109 22.92 22.73 -4.83
N LEU A 110 23.61 21.94 -4.00
CA LEU A 110 23.95 22.31 -2.63
C LEU A 110 24.87 23.55 -2.56
N SER A 111 25.67 23.80 -3.60
CA SER A 111 26.57 24.97 -3.65
C SER A 111 25.85 26.29 -3.92
N THR A 112 24.63 26.24 -4.44
CA THR A 112 23.80 27.43 -4.73
C THR A 112 22.54 27.49 -3.87
N LEU A 113 22.48 26.70 -2.79
CA LEU A 113 21.31 26.57 -1.93
C LEU A 113 20.98 27.91 -1.27
N GLN A 114 19.83 28.49 -1.64
CA GLN A 114 19.42 29.83 -1.25
C GLN A 114 18.76 29.84 0.13
N GLN A 115 17.89 28.87 0.39
CA GLN A 115 17.15 28.81 1.65
C GLN A 115 16.54 27.44 1.94
N ILE A 116 16.25 27.19 3.22
CA ILE A 116 15.37 26.14 3.70
C ILE A 116 14.27 26.74 4.56
N ILE A 117 13.02 26.37 4.29
CA ILE A 117 11.83 26.85 5.01
C ILE A 117 11.12 25.66 5.65
N LEU A 118 10.95 25.72 6.96
CA LEU A 118 10.22 24.72 7.75
C LEU A 118 8.89 25.31 8.20
N PHE A 119 7.76 24.69 7.88
CA PHE A 119 6.44 25.16 8.28
C PHE A 119 5.41 24.03 8.30
N PRO A 120 4.39 24.06 9.18
CA PRO A 120 3.30 23.11 9.13
C PRO A 120 2.41 23.40 7.91
N SER A 121 1.84 22.35 7.30
CA SER A 121 0.87 22.50 6.21
C SER A 121 -0.38 23.27 6.63
N GLU A 122 -0.80 23.10 7.90
CA GLU A 122 -1.90 23.83 8.54
C GLU A 122 -1.45 24.43 9.88
N PRO A 123 -1.74 25.72 10.14
CA PRO A 123 -1.49 26.30 11.46
C PRO A 123 -2.35 25.62 12.53
N ARG A 124 -1.72 25.07 13.57
CA ARG A 124 -2.39 24.42 14.70
C ARG A 124 -1.80 24.91 16.02
N GLN A 125 -2.67 25.19 16.98
CA GLN A 125 -2.25 25.50 18.34
C GLN A 125 -1.60 24.26 18.98
N GLY A 126 -0.50 24.44 19.70
CA GLY A 126 0.24 23.35 20.35
C GLY A 126 1.39 22.77 19.54
N PHE A 127 1.57 23.18 18.28
CA PHE A 127 2.73 22.82 17.47
C PHE A 127 3.85 23.86 17.58
N SER A 128 5.08 23.41 17.76
CA SER A 128 6.25 24.29 17.76
C SER A 128 7.50 23.63 17.21
N ILE A 129 8.30 24.40 16.48
CA ILE A 129 9.65 24.02 16.08
C ILE A 129 10.61 24.70 17.05
N ILE A 130 11.35 23.89 17.81
CA ILE A 130 12.30 24.37 18.83
C ILE A 130 13.63 24.74 18.20
N SER A 131 14.13 23.94 17.25
CA SER A 131 15.40 24.23 16.58
C SER A 131 15.53 23.54 15.22
N ALA A 132 16.35 24.12 14.35
CA ALA A 132 16.81 23.54 13.10
C ALA A 132 18.30 23.81 12.94
N ASN A 133 19.12 22.76 13.05
CA ASN A 133 20.58 22.87 13.09
C ASN A 133 21.22 22.05 11.98
N ILE A 134 22.28 22.58 11.38
CA ILE A 134 23.09 21.88 10.38
C ILE A 134 24.20 21.16 11.13
N VAL A 135 24.33 19.85 10.91
CA VAL A 135 25.27 18.98 11.62
C VAL A 135 26.08 18.19 10.63
N ILE A 136 27.40 18.19 10.81
CA ILE A 136 28.32 17.29 10.12
C ILE A 136 28.56 16.08 11.03
N PRO A 137 28.15 14.86 10.63
CA PRO A 137 28.40 13.66 11.41
C PRO A 137 29.87 13.44 11.70
N LYS A 138 30.19 13.06 12.94
CA LYS A 138 31.55 12.66 13.31
C LYS A 138 31.84 11.25 12.77
N PRO A 139 33.10 10.94 12.42
CA PRO A 139 33.53 9.57 12.15
C PRO A 139 33.17 8.64 13.32
N ILE A 140 32.87 7.37 13.02
CA ILE A 140 32.44 6.37 14.02
C ILE A 140 33.51 6.16 15.11
N GLY A 141 34.79 6.24 14.75
CA GLY A 141 35.92 6.17 15.67
C GLY A 141 37.23 5.88 14.95
N GLU A 142 38.33 5.83 15.69
CA GLU A 142 39.64 5.45 15.17
C GLU A 142 39.70 3.96 14.84
N ASN A 143 40.45 3.58 13.79
CA ASN A 143 40.57 2.20 13.31
C ASN A 143 39.25 1.51 12.95
N ILE A 144 38.24 2.28 12.55
CA ILE A 144 36.98 1.79 12.00
C ILE A 144 36.91 2.22 10.54
N TYR A 145 36.66 1.26 9.65
CA TYR A 145 36.52 1.52 8.22
C TYR A 145 35.10 1.21 7.82
N ALA A 146 34.37 2.25 7.40
CA ALA A 146 32.96 2.17 7.08
C ALA A 146 32.72 2.86 5.73
N TRP A 147 32.19 2.10 4.78
CA TRP A 147 31.94 2.55 3.41
C TRP A 147 30.48 2.38 3.06
N ASP A 148 29.87 3.45 2.56
CA ASP A 148 28.52 3.49 2.03
C ASP A 148 28.64 3.50 0.50
N LEU A 149 28.02 2.53 -0.17
CA LEU A 149 28.19 2.31 -1.60
C LEU A 149 27.01 2.89 -2.35
N GLY A 150 27.28 3.60 -3.43
CA GLY A 150 26.23 4.22 -4.24
C GLY A 150 26.76 5.20 -5.27
N PRO A 151 25.87 5.94 -5.93
CA PRO A 151 26.22 7.10 -6.74
C PRO A 151 26.98 8.18 -5.95
N VAL A 152 27.64 9.10 -6.65
CA VAL A 152 28.41 10.19 -6.02
C VAL A 152 27.52 11.12 -5.19
N ASP A 153 26.26 11.25 -5.59
CA ASP A 153 25.29 12.23 -5.12
C ASP A 153 24.26 11.65 -4.13
N SER A 154 24.38 10.36 -3.77
CA SER A 154 23.46 9.68 -2.86
C SER A 154 23.71 10.01 -1.39
N ALA A 155 22.74 9.66 -0.54
CA ALA A 155 22.83 9.91 0.89
C ALA A 155 23.87 9.00 1.55
N ILE A 156 24.71 9.55 2.43
CA ILE A 156 25.72 8.78 3.17
C ILE A 156 25.32 8.64 4.63
N TRP A 157 25.42 7.43 5.17
CA TRP A 157 25.11 7.19 6.57
C TRP A 157 26.09 7.94 7.48
N PRO A 158 25.60 8.56 8.58
CA PRO A 158 26.45 9.24 9.54
C PRO A 158 27.69 8.44 9.97
N GLY A 159 28.87 8.98 9.66
CA GLY A 159 30.17 8.39 10.00
C GLY A 159 30.75 7.40 8.98
N PHE A 160 30.05 7.13 7.87
CA PHE A 160 30.55 6.36 6.74
C PHE A 160 31.24 7.27 5.71
N LYS A 161 32.08 6.66 4.87
CA LYS A 161 32.70 7.31 3.71
C LYS A 161 32.02 6.83 2.43
N PRO A 162 31.81 7.70 1.43
CA PRO A 162 31.30 7.25 0.14
C PRO A 162 32.30 6.31 -0.54
N LEU A 163 31.79 5.25 -1.17
CA LEU A 163 32.53 4.34 -2.03
C LEU A 163 31.77 4.19 -3.35
N THR A 164 32.30 4.81 -4.39
CA THR A 164 31.66 4.90 -5.71
C THR A 164 32.39 3.99 -6.70
N VAL A 165 31.81 3.83 -7.89
CA VAL A 165 32.46 3.11 -8.99
C VAL A 165 33.80 3.73 -9.43
N HIS A 166 34.09 4.98 -9.03
CA HIS A 166 35.33 5.69 -9.36
C HIS A 166 36.40 5.63 -8.26
N THR A 167 36.11 5.04 -7.09
CA THR A 167 37.02 5.02 -5.94
C THR A 167 38.26 4.10 -6.15
N GLY A 168 38.27 3.28 -7.21
CA GLY A 168 39.39 2.39 -7.55
C GLY A 168 39.52 1.14 -6.67
N MET A 169 38.67 1.00 -5.65
CA MET A 169 38.61 -0.20 -4.78
C MET A 169 37.72 -1.31 -5.35
N LEU A 170 36.95 -1.02 -6.39
CA LEU A 170 35.99 -1.94 -7.00
C LEU A 170 36.45 -2.34 -8.41
N THR A 171 36.29 -3.61 -8.74
CA THR A 171 36.36 -4.08 -10.12
C THR A 171 35.17 -4.97 -10.43
N GLY A 172 34.69 -4.91 -11.67
CA GLY A 172 33.53 -5.66 -12.13
C GLY A 172 33.30 -5.42 -13.61
N LYS A 173 32.69 -6.38 -14.31
CA LYS A 173 32.39 -6.23 -15.75
C LYS A 173 31.28 -5.21 -16.03
N MET A 174 30.34 -5.04 -15.10
CA MET A 174 29.17 -4.16 -15.22
C MET A 174 28.87 -3.50 -13.88
N LEU A 175 29.82 -2.67 -13.41
CA LEU A 175 29.59 -1.87 -12.20
C LEU A 175 28.49 -0.85 -12.47
N ASP A 176 27.40 -0.96 -11.72
CA ASP A 176 26.23 -0.09 -11.87
C ASP A 176 25.77 0.37 -10.49
N SER A 177 25.76 1.68 -10.28
CA SER A 177 25.35 2.31 -9.03
C SER A 177 23.85 2.59 -9.04
N ILE A 178 23.14 2.16 -8.00
CA ILE A 178 21.70 2.28 -7.88
C ILE A 178 21.39 3.20 -6.70
N ASP A 179 20.48 4.15 -6.89
CA ASP A 179 19.87 4.95 -5.82
C ASP A 179 18.35 4.86 -5.91
N ARG A 180 17.73 4.12 -4.97
CA ARG A 180 16.26 3.98 -4.88
C ARG A 180 15.60 5.12 -4.10
N SER A 181 16.37 6.03 -3.48
CA SER A 181 15.84 7.07 -2.58
C SER A 181 14.90 8.05 -3.28
N THR A 182 15.12 8.31 -4.58
CA THR A 182 14.28 9.17 -5.42
C THR A 182 12.83 8.71 -5.51
N ARG A 183 12.58 7.43 -5.19
CA ARG A 183 11.32 6.72 -5.37
C ARG A 183 10.82 6.15 -4.06
N MET A 184 11.34 6.65 -2.93
CA MET A 184 10.90 6.34 -1.58
C MET A 184 10.44 7.60 -0.86
N GLN A 185 9.52 7.46 0.09
CA GLN A 185 9.19 8.56 1.00
C GLN A 185 10.33 8.89 1.96
N LEU A 186 10.96 7.84 2.49
CA LEU A 186 12.02 7.95 3.48
C LEU A 186 12.77 6.63 3.63
N SER A 187 14.10 6.69 3.60
CA SER A 187 14.93 5.48 3.55
C SER A 187 16.20 5.61 4.39
N ASP A 188 16.67 4.46 4.86
CA ASP A 188 17.95 4.30 5.54
C ASP A 188 19.03 4.11 4.48
N SER A 189 20.02 5.03 4.44
CA SER A 189 21.03 5.06 3.38
C SER A 189 21.84 3.76 3.30
N LEU A 190 22.06 3.05 4.42
CA LEU A 190 22.84 1.79 4.37
C LEU A 190 22.16 0.65 3.59
N THR A 191 20.92 0.84 3.16
CA THR A 191 20.10 -0.20 2.53
C THR A 191 19.36 0.25 1.28
N ILE A 192 19.43 1.53 0.93
CA ILE A 192 18.58 2.08 -0.15
C ILE A 192 19.31 2.26 -1.47
N ASP A 193 20.61 2.50 -1.40
CA ASP A 193 21.51 2.61 -2.53
C ASP A 193 22.60 1.53 -2.43
N GLY A 194 23.37 1.40 -3.49
CA GLY A 194 24.41 0.39 -3.58
C GLY A 194 25.01 0.31 -4.97
N ILE A 195 25.89 -0.66 -5.13
CA ILE A 195 26.52 -0.96 -6.43
C ILE A 195 26.33 -2.45 -6.70
N ARG A 196 25.81 -2.78 -7.90
CA ARG A 196 25.72 -4.15 -8.42
C ARG A 196 26.81 -4.44 -9.44
N GLY A 197 27.00 -5.73 -9.75
CA GLY A 197 28.02 -6.18 -10.69
C GLY A 197 29.47 -6.11 -10.16
N ILE A 198 29.65 -6.03 -8.85
CA ILE A 198 30.97 -6.04 -8.20
C ILE A 198 31.56 -7.46 -8.25
N ASP A 199 32.64 -7.65 -9.00
CA ASP A 199 33.38 -8.93 -9.00
C ASP A 199 34.35 -8.98 -7.82
N THR A 200 35.07 -7.89 -7.56
CA THR A 200 36.08 -7.80 -6.49
C THR A 200 36.04 -6.46 -5.77
N VAL A 201 36.22 -6.51 -4.44
CA VAL A 201 36.47 -5.35 -3.56
C VAL A 201 37.85 -5.51 -2.92
N GLU A 202 38.68 -4.48 -3.01
CA GLU A 202 40.00 -4.43 -2.35
C GLU A 202 39.96 -3.49 -1.15
N LEU A 203 39.94 -4.05 0.07
CA LEU A 203 39.83 -3.28 1.31
C LEU A 203 41.22 -2.99 1.91
N PRO A 204 41.68 -1.73 2.00
CA PRO A 204 43.00 -1.37 2.50
C PRO A 204 43.05 -1.37 4.03
N LEU A 205 42.86 -2.54 4.65
CA LEU A 205 42.85 -2.71 6.10
C LEU A 205 44.27 -2.95 6.63
N PRO A 206 44.71 -2.29 7.72
CA PRO A 206 46.04 -2.52 8.29
C PRO A 206 46.15 -3.90 8.92
N VAL A 207 47.39 -4.31 9.22
CA VAL A 207 47.70 -5.60 9.85
C VAL A 207 46.84 -5.81 11.09
N GLY A 208 46.10 -6.92 11.14
CA GLY A 208 45.22 -7.21 12.28
C GLY A 208 44.11 -8.20 11.99
N LYS A 209 43.30 -8.47 13.01
CA LYS A 209 42.08 -9.27 12.91
C LYS A 209 40.89 -8.34 12.76
N TRP A 210 40.10 -8.55 11.72
CA TRP A 210 38.97 -7.71 11.35
C TRP A 210 37.69 -8.53 11.31
N GLN A 211 36.60 -7.95 11.80
CA GLN A 211 35.24 -8.41 11.54
C GLN A 211 34.67 -7.52 10.44
N ILE A 212 34.24 -8.13 9.34
CA ILE A 212 33.64 -7.46 8.19
C ILE A 212 32.14 -7.77 8.16
N THR A 213 31.32 -6.74 8.04
CA THR A 213 29.89 -6.83 7.78
C THR A 213 29.58 -6.24 6.41
N LEU A 214 28.81 -6.98 5.61
CA LEU A 214 28.31 -6.54 4.30
C LEU A 214 26.78 -6.48 4.33
N TRP A 215 26.19 -5.41 3.79
CA TRP A 215 24.77 -5.31 3.50
C TRP A 215 24.54 -5.63 2.03
N LEU A 216 23.67 -6.60 1.74
CA LEU A 216 23.64 -7.28 0.43
C LEU A 216 22.25 -7.28 -0.24
N ARG A 217 21.28 -6.58 0.33
CA ARG A 217 19.93 -6.47 -0.23
C ARG A 217 19.74 -5.11 -0.88
N ASP A 218 19.42 -5.11 -2.16
CA ASP A 218 18.76 -3.99 -2.82
C ASP A 218 17.28 -4.03 -2.40
N ALA A 219 16.77 -2.90 -1.90
CA ALA A 219 15.40 -2.77 -1.44
C ALA A 219 14.37 -2.98 -2.55
N GLY A 220 14.77 -2.82 -3.82
CA GLY A 220 13.88 -2.85 -4.97
C GLY A 220 13.10 -1.56 -5.14
N GLU A 221 12.23 -1.55 -6.15
CA GLU A 221 11.35 -0.43 -6.47
C GLU A 221 10.20 -0.92 -7.37
N TRP A 222 8.98 -0.44 -7.11
CA TRP A 222 7.81 -0.48 -8.01
C TRP A 222 7.63 -1.79 -8.81
N GLU A 223 6.94 -2.76 -8.22
CA GLU A 223 6.68 -4.09 -8.79
C GLU A 223 7.94 -4.91 -9.10
N TYR A 224 9.10 -4.52 -8.57
CA TYR A 224 10.36 -5.22 -8.75
C TYR A 224 11.17 -5.30 -7.46
N LEU A 225 11.39 -6.53 -7.01
CA LEU A 225 12.34 -6.86 -5.96
C LEU A 225 13.47 -7.71 -6.57
N PRO A 226 14.74 -7.30 -6.46
CA PRO A 226 15.88 -8.06 -6.96
C PRO A 226 15.92 -9.47 -6.38
N HIS A 227 16.08 -10.45 -7.26
CA HIS A 227 15.80 -11.85 -6.94
C HIS A 227 16.97 -12.80 -7.28
N PRO A 228 18.19 -12.55 -6.75
CA PRO A 228 19.31 -13.45 -6.97
C PRO A 228 19.03 -14.80 -6.29
N LEU A 229 19.21 -15.89 -7.04
CA LEU A 229 19.02 -17.25 -6.55
C LEU A 229 20.31 -17.81 -5.95
N GLN A 230 21.45 -17.47 -6.55
CA GLN A 230 22.77 -17.98 -6.15
C GLN A 230 23.71 -16.84 -5.81
N ARG A 231 24.38 -16.94 -4.66
CA ARG A 231 25.39 -15.97 -4.24
C ARG A 231 26.51 -16.66 -3.50
N GLU A 232 27.75 -16.37 -3.86
CA GLU A 232 28.94 -16.81 -3.13
C GLU A 232 29.85 -15.62 -2.86
N ILE A 233 30.39 -15.54 -1.64
CA ILE A 233 31.36 -14.52 -1.26
C ILE A 233 32.59 -15.18 -0.68
N TYR A 234 33.75 -14.75 -1.16
CA TYR A 234 35.06 -15.20 -0.71
C TYR A 234 35.85 -14.03 -0.12
N ALA A 235 36.55 -14.24 1.00
CA ALA A 235 37.49 -13.30 1.57
C ALA A 235 38.90 -13.93 1.55
N ASN A 236 39.86 -13.27 0.89
CA ASN A 236 41.23 -13.79 0.70
C ASN A 236 41.25 -15.25 0.18
N GLY A 237 40.34 -15.58 -0.74
CA GLY A 237 40.21 -16.91 -1.34
C GLY A 237 39.43 -17.94 -0.50
N ARG A 238 39.05 -17.63 0.74
CA ARG A 238 38.20 -18.50 1.58
C ARG A 238 36.73 -18.15 1.42
N ARG A 239 35.87 -19.14 1.17
CA ARG A 239 34.41 -18.92 1.11
C ARG A 239 33.87 -18.55 2.50
N VAL A 240 33.16 -17.42 2.58
CA VAL A 240 32.58 -16.88 3.81
C VAL A 240 31.04 -16.86 3.78
N TYR A 241 30.44 -16.91 2.59
CA TYR A 241 28.99 -16.97 2.42
C TYR A 241 28.62 -17.78 1.18
N VAL A 242 27.49 -18.48 1.27
CA VAL A 242 26.86 -19.19 0.17
C VAL A 242 25.35 -19.10 0.32
N GLN A 243 24.67 -18.81 -0.77
CA GLN A 243 23.23 -18.87 -0.95
C GLN A 243 22.95 -19.66 -2.22
N ASN A 244 21.99 -20.57 -2.14
CA ASN A 244 21.44 -21.27 -3.29
C ASN A 244 19.96 -21.53 -3.03
N ARG A 245 19.08 -20.99 -3.88
CA ARG A 245 17.63 -21.14 -3.78
C ARG A 245 17.06 -21.49 -5.15
N SER A 246 15.99 -22.25 -5.18
CA SER A 246 15.10 -22.31 -6.34
C SER A 246 14.21 -21.06 -6.41
N PRO A 247 13.62 -20.75 -7.57
CA PRO A 247 12.61 -19.70 -7.71
C PRO A 247 11.49 -19.76 -6.67
N MET A 248 10.99 -20.97 -6.37
CA MET A 248 9.88 -21.17 -5.43
C MET A 248 10.31 -20.93 -3.97
N GLU A 249 11.51 -21.38 -3.59
CA GLU A 249 12.08 -21.09 -2.27
C GLU A 249 12.34 -19.58 -2.10
N TRP A 250 12.74 -18.89 -3.17
CA TRP A 250 12.90 -17.44 -3.14
C TRP A 250 11.55 -16.75 -2.91
N ILE A 251 10.48 -17.13 -3.62
CA ILE A 251 9.13 -16.58 -3.39
C ILE A 251 8.69 -16.84 -1.94
N GLU A 252 8.84 -18.07 -1.45
CA GLU A 252 8.37 -18.46 -0.12
C GLU A 252 9.12 -17.75 1.01
N HIS A 253 10.45 -17.66 0.91
CA HIS A 253 11.27 -17.18 2.02
C HIS A 253 11.67 -15.71 1.93
N VAL A 254 11.66 -15.11 0.73
CA VAL A 254 12.04 -13.71 0.52
C VAL A 254 10.79 -12.87 0.26
N TYR A 255 10.05 -13.15 -0.81
CA TYR A 255 8.91 -12.32 -1.22
C TYR A 255 7.71 -12.43 -0.27
N LEU A 256 7.46 -13.64 0.26
CA LEU A 256 6.42 -13.88 1.26
C LEU A 256 6.98 -13.91 2.70
N GLY A 257 8.28 -13.67 2.89
CA GLY A 257 8.96 -13.89 4.18
C GLY A 257 8.43 -13.03 5.34
N ARG A 258 7.73 -11.94 5.02
CA ARG A 258 7.12 -11.02 5.98
C ARG A 258 5.61 -11.19 6.16
N ARG A 259 4.99 -12.09 5.41
CA ARG A 259 3.54 -12.36 5.44
C ARG A 259 3.02 -12.71 6.83
N ASP A 260 3.81 -13.45 7.61
CA ASP A 260 3.41 -14.00 8.92
C ASP A 260 3.80 -13.12 10.12
N ILE A 261 4.27 -11.89 9.88
CA ILE A 261 4.66 -10.97 10.94
C ILE A 261 3.45 -10.59 11.80
N GLN A 262 3.57 -10.79 13.11
CA GLN A 262 2.57 -10.39 14.09
C GLN A 262 2.85 -8.99 14.64
N VAL A 263 1.80 -8.18 14.73
CA VAL A 263 1.85 -6.81 15.22
C VAL A 263 1.13 -6.72 16.57
N SER A 264 1.76 -6.03 17.53
CA SER A 264 1.35 -5.84 18.92
C SER A 264 1.57 -4.37 19.35
N PRO A 265 1.05 -3.91 20.51
CA PRO A 265 1.27 -2.55 21.00
C PRO A 265 2.74 -2.13 21.16
N GLU A 266 3.66 -3.09 21.32
CA GLU A 266 5.11 -2.88 21.47
C GLU A 266 5.84 -2.86 20.11
N SER A 267 5.10 -3.14 19.03
CA SER A 267 5.63 -3.15 17.67
C SER A 267 6.18 -1.79 17.27
N ASN A 268 7.26 -1.83 16.50
CA ASN A 268 7.88 -0.63 15.97
C ASN A 268 8.50 -0.93 14.60
N SER A 269 8.69 0.11 13.80
CA SER A 269 9.22 0.02 12.43
C SER A 269 10.60 -0.62 12.34
N TRP A 270 11.43 -0.55 13.38
CA TRP A 270 12.74 -1.21 13.38
C TRP A 270 12.62 -2.73 13.46
N GLU A 271 11.92 -3.27 14.46
CA GLU A 271 11.84 -4.74 14.60
C GLU A 271 11.13 -5.38 13.40
N HIS A 272 10.16 -4.68 12.83
CA HIS A 272 9.47 -5.12 11.63
C HIS A 272 10.33 -4.88 10.40
N PHE A 273 10.56 -3.64 9.97
CA PHE A 273 11.08 -3.35 8.62
C PHE A 273 12.60 -3.10 8.59
N GLY A 274 13.15 -2.37 9.56
CA GLY A 274 14.56 -1.94 9.51
C GLY A 274 15.62 -2.98 9.89
N LYS A 275 15.28 -3.95 10.75
CA LYS A 275 16.26 -4.85 11.38
C LYS A 275 16.95 -5.81 10.41
N ARG A 276 16.16 -6.44 9.52
CA ARG A 276 16.57 -7.26 8.35
C ARG A 276 17.94 -7.95 8.53
N ILE A 277 18.07 -8.82 9.55
CA ILE A 277 19.36 -9.44 9.90
C ILE A 277 19.84 -10.36 8.78
N ASP A 278 18.92 -11.05 8.10
CA ASP A 278 19.25 -12.01 7.04
C ASP A 278 19.74 -11.33 5.75
N ASP A 279 19.56 -10.00 5.64
CA ASP A 279 19.99 -9.19 4.50
C ASP A 279 21.45 -8.68 4.66
N ARG A 280 22.11 -9.03 5.77
CA ARG A 280 23.53 -8.77 6.00
C ARG A 280 24.30 -10.04 6.36
N ILE A 281 25.59 -10.05 6.06
CA ILE A 281 26.50 -11.11 6.49
C ILE A 281 27.62 -10.52 7.33
N THR A 282 28.17 -11.30 8.27
CA THR A 282 29.31 -10.88 9.08
C THR A 282 30.29 -12.03 9.24
N PHE A 283 31.57 -11.77 8.98
CA PHE A 283 32.64 -12.78 9.05
C PHE A 283 33.95 -12.16 9.52
N ASN A 284 34.88 -13.01 9.98
CA ASN A 284 36.20 -12.57 10.43
C ASN A 284 37.27 -12.84 9.37
N VAL A 285 38.24 -11.94 9.25
CA VAL A 285 39.39 -12.04 8.35
C VAL A 285 40.66 -11.55 9.05
N VAL A 286 41.82 -12.01 8.58
CA VAL A 286 43.13 -11.50 9.01
C VAL A 286 43.72 -10.71 7.84
N SER A 287 44.14 -9.47 8.10
CA SER A 287 44.94 -8.66 7.19
C SER A 287 46.41 -8.80 7.56
N ASP A 288 47.26 -9.05 6.57
CA ASP A 288 48.72 -9.04 6.64
C ASP A 288 49.32 -7.68 6.24
N GLY A 289 48.47 -6.65 6.10
CA GLY A 289 48.84 -5.32 5.62
C GLY A 289 48.71 -5.14 4.11
N LYS A 290 48.39 -6.20 3.36
CA LYS A 290 47.90 -6.11 1.98
C LYS A 290 46.37 -5.93 1.97
N PRO A 291 45.78 -5.45 0.86
CA PRO A 291 44.34 -5.33 0.76
C PRO A 291 43.64 -6.67 1.01
N VAL A 292 42.59 -6.66 1.83
CA VAL A 292 41.69 -7.80 1.96
C VAL A 292 40.84 -7.87 0.71
N ILE A 293 40.93 -8.98 -0.01
CA ILE A 293 40.25 -9.18 -1.29
C ILE A 293 38.93 -9.90 -1.05
N LEU A 294 37.82 -9.21 -1.27
CA LEU A 294 36.49 -9.82 -1.32
C LEU A 294 36.14 -10.13 -2.77
N ARG A 295 35.69 -11.35 -3.07
CA ARG A 295 35.18 -11.73 -4.39
C ARG A 295 33.72 -12.15 -4.28
N LEU A 296 32.86 -11.57 -5.11
CA LEU A 296 31.43 -11.86 -5.15
C LEU A 296 31.07 -12.54 -6.46
N ARG A 297 30.25 -13.58 -6.39
CA ARG A 297 29.78 -14.36 -7.54
C ARG A 297 28.32 -14.74 -7.38
N GLY A 298 27.62 -15.00 -8.48
CA GLY A 298 26.25 -15.49 -8.45
C GLY A 298 25.66 -15.70 -9.84
N ASP A 299 24.35 -15.92 -9.87
CA ASP A 299 23.55 -16.16 -11.08
C ASP A 299 23.19 -14.87 -11.85
N SER A 300 23.33 -13.70 -11.23
CA SER A 300 23.01 -12.40 -11.81
C SER A 300 23.90 -11.29 -11.24
N ILE A 301 23.87 -10.10 -11.87
CA ILE A 301 24.53 -8.90 -11.33
C ILE A 301 23.96 -8.47 -9.97
N ASP A 302 22.69 -8.74 -9.71
CA ASP A 302 22.04 -8.44 -8.43
C ASP A 302 22.59 -9.35 -7.31
N ALA A 303 23.09 -10.55 -7.64
CA ALA A 303 23.82 -11.39 -6.70
C ALA A 303 25.16 -10.76 -6.26
N GLN A 304 25.66 -9.75 -6.97
CA GLN A 304 26.89 -9.02 -6.66
C GLN A 304 26.62 -7.62 -6.09
N PHE A 305 25.37 -7.34 -5.68
CA PHE A 305 25.01 -6.09 -5.04
C PHE A 305 25.58 -5.97 -3.62
N VAL A 306 26.14 -4.82 -3.30
CA VAL A 306 26.56 -4.40 -1.96
C VAL A 306 26.14 -2.95 -1.74
N SER A 307 25.43 -2.68 -0.64
CA SER A 307 25.06 -1.31 -0.23
C SER A 307 26.06 -0.71 0.76
N ALA A 308 26.60 -1.51 1.68
CA ALA A 308 27.52 -0.99 2.69
C ALA A 308 28.53 -2.04 3.14
N ILE A 309 29.71 -1.56 3.57
CA ILE A 309 30.79 -2.36 4.13
C ILE A 309 31.24 -1.73 5.45
N LEU A 310 31.21 -2.51 6.54
CA LEU A 310 31.78 -2.13 7.82
C LEU A 310 32.91 -3.11 8.19
N ALA A 311 34.12 -2.61 8.40
CA ALA A 311 35.25 -3.36 8.92
C ALA A 311 35.69 -2.78 10.27
N VAL A 312 35.59 -3.61 11.31
CA VAL A 312 35.94 -3.25 12.69
C VAL A 312 36.98 -4.22 13.24
N PRO A 313 37.87 -3.79 14.16
CA PRO A 313 38.79 -4.71 14.81
C PRO A 313 38.01 -5.82 15.52
N SER A 314 38.42 -7.09 15.37
CA SER A 314 37.71 -8.22 15.99
C SER A 314 37.68 -8.15 17.53
N THR A 315 38.51 -7.31 18.14
CA THR A 315 38.52 -7.03 19.58
C THR A 315 37.46 -6.03 20.03
N ASN A 316 36.82 -5.31 19.09
CA ASN A 316 35.78 -4.32 19.37
C ASN A 316 34.51 -4.57 18.54
N PRO A 317 33.80 -5.69 18.75
CA PRO A 317 32.57 -6.02 18.02
C PRO A 317 31.40 -5.07 18.38
N MET A 318 31.50 -4.30 19.46
CA MET A 318 30.42 -3.42 19.95
C MET A 318 30.07 -2.27 18.99
N ILE A 319 30.93 -1.98 18.00
CA ILE A 319 30.66 -0.96 16.99
C ILE A 319 29.45 -1.32 16.11
N LEU A 320 29.31 -2.59 15.71
CA LEU A 320 28.14 -3.02 14.94
C LEU A 320 26.86 -2.89 15.77
N ASP A 321 26.92 -3.18 17.07
CA ASP A 321 25.80 -2.99 18.00
C ASP A 321 25.45 -1.52 18.17
N MET A 322 26.45 -0.64 18.28
CA MET A 322 26.27 0.81 18.35
C MET A 322 25.58 1.33 17.08
N LEU A 323 26.07 0.94 15.90
CA LEU A 323 25.46 1.29 14.62
C LEU A 323 24.02 0.78 14.53
N THR A 324 23.77 -0.47 14.95
CA THR A 324 22.44 -1.05 15.00
C THR A 324 21.49 -0.25 15.91
N ARG A 325 21.98 0.24 17.06
CA ARG A 325 21.19 1.13 17.94
C ARG A 325 20.90 2.48 17.30
N GLN A 326 21.87 3.07 16.60
CA GLN A 326 21.65 4.32 15.84
C GLN A 326 20.59 4.14 14.76
N ARG A 327 20.69 3.08 13.96
CA ARG A 327 19.67 2.73 12.96
C ARG A 327 18.30 2.51 13.61
N LYS A 328 18.23 1.79 14.72
CA LYS A 328 16.98 1.60 15.48
C LYS A 328 16.35 2.93 15.91
N VAL A 329 17.14 3.89 16.39
CA VAL A 329 16.66 5.23 16.74
C VAL A 329 16.17 5.98 15.50
N TRP A 330 16.92 5.92 14.40
CA TRP A 330 16.52 6.52 13.13
C TRP A 330 15.17 5.98 12.65
N TRP A 331 15.00 4.65 12.58
CA TRP A 331 13.77 4.01 12.12
C TRP A 331 12.56 4.39 12.98
N LYS A 332 12.70 4.37 14.31
CA LYS A 332 11.61 4.76 15.23
C LYS A 332 11.15 6.21 15.06
N ARG A 333 12.06 7.11 14.67
CA ARG A 333 11.77 8.54 14.50
C ARG A 333 11.22 8.88 13.11
N ASN A 334 11.71 8.17 12.10
CA ASN A 334 11.39 8.44 10.70
C ASN A 334 10.17 7.65 10.21
N TRP A 335 9.92 6.48 10.80
CA TRP A 335 8.72 5.67 10.59
C TRP A 335 8.04 5.40 11.94
N PRO A 336 7.49 6.44 12.60
CA PRO A 336 6.77 6.26 13.85
C PRO A 336 5.50 5.43 13.64
N VAL A 337 5.07 4.75 14.70
CA VAL A 337 3.79 4.04 14.75
C VAL A 337 2.83 4.88 15.58
N GLU A 338 1.63 5.13 15.08
CA GLU A 338 0.57 5.82 15.81
C GLU A 338 0.21 5.09 17.11
N ASP A 339 -0.23 5.83 18.11
CA ASP A 339 -0.68 5.28 19.38
C ASP A 339 -1.72 4.18 19.20
N TRP A 340 -1.41 3.03 19.82
CA TRP A 340 -2.24 1.86 19.75
C TRP A 340 -3.51 2.03 20.60
N ARG A 341 -4.68 2.07 19.97
CA ARG A 341 -5.97 2.30 20.66
C ARG A 341 -6.70 1.02 21.10
N GLN A 342 -6.31 -0.15 20.60
CA GLN A 342 -7.07 -1.39 20.79
C GLN A 342 -6.46 -2.33 21.84
N SER A 343 -7.13 -2.55 22.97
CA SER A 343 -6.62 -3.48 23.99
C SER A 343 -7.17 -4.90 23.83
N SER A 344 -6.35 -5.91 24.11
CA SER A 344 -6.84 -7.25 24.41
C SER A 344 -7.42 -7.30 25.82
N THR A 345 -8.50 -8.04 26.05
CA THR A 345 -9.10 -8.18 27.39
C THR A 345 -8.35 -9.21 28.25
N GLY A 346 -7.39 -9.93 27.66
CA GLY A 346 -6.75 -11.10 28.28
C GLY A 346 -7.66 -12.31 28.41
N GLN A 347 -8.96 -12.20 28.12
CA GLN A 347 -9.93 -13.27 28.27
C GLN A 347 -10.37 -13.82 26.90
N PRO A 348 -10.36 -15.15 26.72
CA PRO A 348 -10.83 -15.75 25.50
C PRO A 348 -12.36 -15.58 25.35
N SER A 349 -12.79 -15.05 24.21
CA SER A 349 -14.21 -14.88 23.88
C SER A 349 -14.46 -14.98 22.39
N LEU A 350 -15.66 -15.42 22.02
CA LEU A 350 -16.11 -15.49 20.64
C LEU A 350 -17.54 -14.96 20.58
N LYS A 351 -17.78 -13.91 19.80
CA LYS A 351 -19.09 -13.28 19.68
C LYS A 351 -19.43 -13.04 18.21
N ALA A 352 -20.59 -13.51 17.78
CA ALA A 352 -21.14 -13.14 16.48
C ALA A 352 -21.64 -11.69 16.55
N THR A 353 -21.32 -10.88 15.55
CA THR A 353 -21.83 -9.50 15.44
C THR A 353 -23.32 -9.48 15.12
N ALA A 354 -23.81 -10.50 14.41
CA ALA A 354 -25.23 -10.74 14.17
C ALA A 354 -25.56 -12.24 14.28
N SER A 355 -26.64 -12.57 14.98
CA SER A 355 -27.09 -13.96 15.17
C SER A 355 -27.93 -14.49 14.00
N MET A 356 -28.53 -13.60 13.20
CA MET A 356 -29.41 -13.92 12.08
C MET A 356 -29.02 -13.10 10.85
N LEU A 357 -28.63 -13.79 9.78
CA LEU A 357 -28.35 -13.22 8.47
C LEU A 357 -29.49 -13.50 7.51
N TYR A 358 -29.74 -12.57 6.60
CA TYR A 358 -30.74 -12.73 5.54
C TYR A 358 -30.03 -12.83 4.20
N ALA A 359 -30.39 -13.85 3.41
CA ALA A 359 -29.81 -14.08 2.10
C ALA A 359 -30.88 -14.57 1.13
N VAL A 360 -30.56 -14.51 -0.16
CA VAL A 360 -31.35 -15.10 -1.25
C VAL A 360 -30.49 -16.14 -1.99
N PRO A 361 -31.09 -17.04 -2.79
CA PRO A 361 -30.32 -17.90 -3.68
C PRO A 361 -29.41 -17.12 -4.63
N GLY A 362 -28.19 -17.59 -4.83
CA GLY A 362 -27.23 -17.02 -5.80
C GLY A 362 -26.40 -15.84 -5.31
N ILE A 363 -26.44 -15.50 -4.01
CA ILE A 363 -25.55 -14.50 -3.41
C ILE A 363 -24.75 -15.09 -2.25
N SER A 364 -23.66 -14.43 -1.91
CA SER A 364 -22.90 -14.71 -0.68
C SER A 364 -23.25 -13.68 0.40
N VAL A 365 -23.19 -14.07 1.67
CA VAL A 365 -23.32 -13.16 2.82
C VAL A 365 -22.21 -13.44 3.83
N ILE A 366 -21.84 -12.43 4.64
CA ILE A 366 -20.80 -12.57 5.66
C ILE A 366 -21.41 -12.69 7.06
N ALA A 367 -21.02 -13.72 7.81
CA ALA A 367 -21.16 -13.75 9.25
C ALA A 367 -19.83 -13.29 9.89
N GLU A 368 -19.86 -12.13 10.54
CA GLU A 368 -18.71 -11.57 11.23
C GLU A 368 -18.70 -11.99 12.71
N PHE A 369 -17.52 -12.37 13.21
CA PHE A 369 -17.31 -12.71 14.61
C PHE A 369 -16.11 -11.95 15.16
N LEU A 370 -16.26 -11.42 16.37
CA LEU A 370 -15.15 -10.91 17.16
C LEU A 370 -14.59 -12.06 18.00
N PHE A 371 -13.33 -12.38 17.77
CA PHE A 371 -12.59 -13.42 18.46
C PHE A 371 -11.48 -12.81 19.31
N GLN A 372 -11.45 -13.19 20.58
CA GLN A 372 -10.32 -12.93 21.47
C GLN A 372 -9.79 -14.28 21.93
N GLN A 373 -8.49 -14.51 21.72
CA GLN A 373 -7.79 -15.67 22.28
C GLN A 373 -7.35 -15.40 23.73
N GLY A 374 -7.11 -14.13 24.08
CA GLY A 374 -6.63 -13.74 25.40
C GLY A 374 -5.18 -14.17 25.61
N ASN A 375 -4.87 -14.64 26.81
CA ASN A 375 -3.55 -15.14 27.20
C ASN A 375 -3.35 -16.65 26.96
N ILE A 376 -4.26 -17.31 26.23
CA ILE A 376 -4.09 -18.73 25.90
C ILE A 376 -3.01 -18.86 24.82
N LEU A 377 -1.98 -19.64 25.11
CA LEU A 377 -0.87 -19.90 24.19
C LEU A 377 -1.25 -20.91 23.10
N GLY A 378 -0.45 -20.95 22.04
CA GLY A 378 -0.62 -21.90 20.94
C GLY A 378 -1.44 -21.35 19.77
N ALA A 379 -1.54 -22.13 18.70
CA ALA A 379 -2.34 -21.80 17.52
C ALA A 379 -3.81 -22.23 17.70
N PRO A 380 -4.79 -21.32 17.58
CA PRO A 380 -6.19 -21.72 17.60
C PRO A 380 -6.59 -22.45 16.32
N PHE A 381 -7.44 -23.46 16.46
CA PHE A 381 -8.00 -24.19 15.34
C PHE A 381 -9.46 -23.80 15.10
N ILE A 382 -9.77 -23.30 13.90
CA ILE A 382 -11.11 -22.87 13.51
C ILE A 382 -11.84 -24.01 12.81
N MET A 383 -13.06 -24.29 13.23
CA MET A 383 -14.00 -25.14 12.51
C MET A 383 -15.33 -24.44 12.30
N VAL A 384 -15.90 -24.58 11.10
CA VAL A 384 -17.26 -24.12 10.82
C VAL A 384 -18.17 -25.32 10.62
N LYS A 385 -19.17 -25.44 11.49
CA LYS A 385 -20.33 -26.25 11.22
C LYS A 385 -21.18 -25.51 10.20
N LYS A 386 -21.12 -25.98 8.95
CA LYS A 386 -21.83 -25.39 7.81
C LYS A 386 -23.33 -25.19 8.13
N PRO A 387 -23.95 -24.06 7.73
CA PRO A 387 -25.38 -23.85 7.89
C PRO A 387 -26.19 -25.01 7.30
N LYS A 388 -27.02 -25.65 8.11
CA LYS A 388 -27.77 -26.85 7.74
C LYS A 388 -29.27 -26.69 7.99
N LYS A 389 -30.08 -27.23 7.09
CA LYS A 389 -31.53 -27.43 7.23
C LYS A 389 -31.93 -28.74 6.55
N ASN A 390 -32.63 -29.63 7.26
CA ASN A 390 -33.17 -30.90 6.71
C ASN A 390 -32.14 -31.72 5.90
N GLY A 391 -30.91 -31.86 6.41
CA GLY A 391 -29.85 -32.59 5.70
C GLY A 391 -29.05 -31.76 4.70
N ILE A 392 -29.63 -30.69 4.14
CA ILE A 392 -29.01 -29.81 3.15
C ILE A 392 -28.09 -28.81 3.83
N THR A 393 -26.87 -28.64 3.32
CA THR A 393 -25.86 -27.73 3.87
C THR A 393 -25.48 -26.64 2.86
N ILE A 394 -25.21 -25.45 3.36
CA ILE A 394 -24.71 -24.33 2.54
C ILE A 394 -23.17 -24.27 2.67
N PRO A 395 -22.41 -24.15 1.56
CA PRO A 395 -20.96 -23.98 1.60
C PRO A 395 -20.54 -22.74 2.39
N THR A 396 -19.41 -22.88 3.10
CA THR A 396 -18.81 -21.76 3.85
C THR A 396 -17.30 -21.72 3.66
N THR A 397 -16.76 -20.51 3.68
CA THR A 397 -15.34 -20.19 3.71
C THR A 397 -15.06 -19.29 4.91
N VAL A 398 -13.88 -19.43 5.53
CA VAL A 398 -13.44 -18.57 6.62
C VAL A 398 -12.21 -17.79 6.21
N HIS A 399 -12.22 -16.51 6.55
CA HIS A 399 -11.03 -15.68 6.67
C HIS A 399 -10.91 -15.16 8.11
N TRP A 400 -9.68 -14.90 8.55
CA TRP A 400 -9.39 -14.28 9.84
C TRP A 400 -8.52 -13.03 9.62
N SER A 401 -8.70 -12.00 10.43
CA SER A 401 -7.93 -10.77 10.30
C SER A 401 -6.55 -10.89 10.94
N GLN A 402 -5.52 -10.50 10.20
CA GLN A 402 -4.17 -10.28 10.71
C GLN A 402 -3.95 -8.79 10.93
N TRP A 403 -3.41 -8.46 12.11
CA TRP A 403 -2.92 -7.11 12.39
C TRP A 403 -1.63 -6.87 11.63
N HIS A 404 -1.56 -5.74 10.94
CA HIS A 404 -0.36 -5.28 10.24
C HIS A 404 -0.16 -3.77 10.40
N LEU A 405 1.07 -3.33 10.15
CA LEU A 405 1.40 -1.91 10.06
C LEU A 405 1.24 -1.46 8.62
N ILE A 406 0.53 -0.36 8.40
CA ILE A 406 0.35 0.29 7.10
C ILE A 406 0.54 1.79 7.21
N ARG A 407 0.72 2.51 6.11
CA ARG A 407 0.74 3.98 6.13
C ARG A 407 -0.67 4.55 6.37
N THR A 408 -0.76 5.67 7.10
CA THR A 408 -2.04 6.38 7.32
C THR A 408 -2.67 6.97 6.06
N HIS A 409 -1.87 7.22 5.03
CA HIS A 409 -2.28 7.62 3.68
C HIS A 409 -1.14 7.30 2.69
N LEU A 410 -1.39 7.40 1.38
CA LEU A 410 -0.49 6.92 0.31
C LEU A 410 0.99 7.29 0.52
N SER A 411 1.29 8.57 0.76
CA SER A 411 2.66 9.10 0.91
C SER A 411 3.13 9.27 2.37
N SER A 412 2.37 8.80 3.37
CA SER A 412 2.68 9.07 4.78
C SER A 412 3.93 8.33 5.27
N THR A 413 4.70 8.97 6.15
CA THR A 413 5.73 8.30 6.96
C THR A 413 5.22 7.80 8.32
N LEU A 414 3.98 8.13 8.70
CA LEU A 414 3.33 7.63 9.90
C LEU A 414 2.66 6.28 9.60
N LEU A 415 3.02 5.27 10.39
CA LEU A 415 2.42 3.95 10.33
C LEU A 415 1.25 3.88 11.30
N GLU A 416 0.15 3.27 10.87
CA GLU A 416 -0.98 2.90 11.71
C GLU A 416 -1.20 1.40 11.66
N VAL A 417 -1.97 0.94 12.64
CA VAL A 417 -2.27 -0.47 12.84
C VAL A 417 -3.65 -0.75 12.26
N LYS A 418 -3.76 -1.76 11.40
CA LYS A 418 -5.04 -2.21 10.83
C LYS A 418 -5.18 -3.72 10.90
N ASP A 419 -6.43 -4.19 10.92
CA ASP A 419 -6.82 -5.59 10.79
C ASP A 419 -7.53 -5.87 9.45
N THR A 420 -7.16 -5.12 8.41
CA THR A 420 -7.77 -5.19 7.08
C THR A 420 -7.23 -6.34 6.22
N TYR A 421 -6.12 -6.97 6.61
CA TYR A 421 -5.55 -8.13 5.93
C TYR A 421 -6.26 -9.41 6.38
N LEU A 422 -7.10 -9.95 5.50
CA LEU A 422 -7.90 -11.14 5.76
C LEU A 422 -7.20 -12.37 5.18
N ARG A 423 -6.81 -13.28 6.07
CA ARG A 423 -6.08 -14.50 5.71
C ARG A 423 -6.96 -15.73 5.69
N HIS A 424 -6.70 -16.61 4.74
CA HIS A 424 -7.27 -17.94 4.69
C HIS A 424 -6.27 -18.99 5.20
N GLY A 425 -6.79 -19.99 5.91
CA GLY A 425 -5.99 -21.12 6.42
C GLY A 425 -5.74 -21.04 7.92
N LEU A 426 -4.61 -21.60 8.35
CA LEU A 426 -4.26 -21.72 9.77
C LEU A 426 -3.99 -20.34 10.39
N MET A 427 -4.47 -20.15 11.62
CA MET A 427 -4.05 -19.01 12.43
C MET A 427 -2.66 -19.28 13.01
N PRO A 428 -1.78 -18.27 13.06
CA PRO A 428 -0.46 -18.43 13.64
C PRO A 428 -0.54 -18.69 15.13
N GLU A 429 0.50 -19.33 15.65
CA GLU A 429 0.70 -19.51 17.08
C GLU A 429 0.83 -18.16 17.79
N ASN A 430 0.24 -18.08 18.97
CA ASN A 430 0.36 -16.94 19.86
C ASN A 430 1.21 -17.35 21.08
N THR A 431 2.26 -16.57 21.35
CA THR A 431 3.24 -16.84 22.42
C THR A 431 3.05 -15.97 23.65
N ASP A 432 2.17 -14.97 23.61
CA ASP A 432 1.86 -14.07 24.73
C ASP A 432 0.39 -13.60 24.69
N LEU A 433 0.10 -12.32 24.90
CA LEU A 433 -1.25 -11.76 24.82
C LEU A 433 -1.69 -11.59 23.36
N ALA A 434 -2.65 -12.41 22.92
CA ALA A 434 -3.19 -12.31 21.57
C ALA A 434 -4.06 -11.05 21.40
N MET A 435 -3.83 -10.36 20.29
CA MET A 435 -4.70 -9.29 19.83
C MET A 435 -6.06 -9.82 19.34
N PRO A 436 -7.16 -9.07 19.56
CA PRO A 436 -8.49 -9.45 19.08
C PRO A 436 -8.50 -9.56 17.55
N ARG A 437 -9.17 -10.56 16.99
CA ARG A 437 -9.27 -10.77 15.54
C ARG A 437 -10.73 -10.77 15.11
N GLN A 438 -10.96 -10.34 13.88
CA GLN A 438 -12.22 -10.55 13.17
C GLN A 438 -12.15 -11.90 12.46
N LEU A 439 -13.21 -12.70 12.55
CA LEU A 439 -13.40 -13.90 11.76
C LEU A 439 -14.58 -13.68 10.83
N MET A 440 -14.32 -13.82 9.53
CA MET A 440 -15.28 -13.59 8.46
C MET A 440 -15.69 -14.93 7.87
N VAL A 441 -16.91 -15.39 8.17
CA VAL A 441 -17.46 -16.60 7.56
C VAL A 441 -18.33 -16.21 6.37
N ARG A 442 -17.81 -16.37 5.16
CA ARG A 442 -18.59 -16.20 3.93
C ARG A 442 -19.47 -17.43 3.73
N VAL A 443 -20.76 -17.21 3.59
CA VAL A 443 -21.77 -18.24 3.28
C VAL A 443 -22.19 -18.05 1.83
N ASP A 444 -21.81 -18.98 0.96
CA ASP A 444 -22.10 -18.93 -0.48
C ASP A 444 -23.43 -19.66 -0.73
N VAL A 445 -24.53 -18.93 -0.96
CA VAL A 445 -25.86 -19.54 -1.13
C VAL A 445 -26.05 -19.99 -2.59
N PRO A 446 -26.06 -21.29 -2.89
CA PRO A 446 -26.23 -21.77 -4.26
C PRO A 446 -27.60 -21.39 -4.83
N GLN A 447 -27.66 -21.30 -6.15
CA GLN A 447 -28.94 -21.26 -6.86
C GLN A 447 -29.77 -22.51 -6.52
N GLY A 448 -31.09 -22.34 -6.35
CA GLY A 448 -32.01 -23.43 -6.05
C GLY A 448 -32.01 -23.94 -4.59
N ILE A 449 -31.27 -23.32 -3.67
CA ILE A 449 -31.38 -23.67 -2.25
C ILE A 449 -32.79 -23.36 -1.73
N PRO A 450 -33.47 -24.32 -1.04
CA PRO A 450 -34.79 -24.09 -0.49
C PRO A 450 -34.82 -22.94 0.53
N ALA A 451 -35.90 -22.16 0.52
CA ALA A 451 -36.10 -21.11 1.50
C ALA A 451 -36.20 -21.65 2.94
N GLY A 452 -35.86 -20.79 3.91
CA GLY A 452 -35.99 -21.04 5.35
C GLY A 452 -34.71 -20.86 6.14
N LYS A 453 -34.74 -21.24 7.42
CA LYS A 453 -33.65 -21.01 8.37
C LYS A 453 -32.65 -22.17 8.35
N TYR A 454 -31.39 -21.85 8.07
CA TYR A 454 -30.24 -22.74 8.16
C TYR A 454 -29.42 -22.35 9.39
N GLN A 455 -29.01 -23.34 10.19
CA GLN A 455 -28.25 -23.12 11.42
C GLN A 455 -26.81 -23.57 11.24
N GLY A 456 -25.87 -22.68 11.54
CA GLY A 456 -24.43 -22.93 11.56
C GLY A 456 -23.83 -22.60 12.92
N GLU A 457 -22.57 -22.97 13.11
CA GLU A 457 -21.83 -22.68 14.33
C GLU A 457 -20.35 -22.55 14.03
N LEU A 458 -19.72 -21.50 14.56
CA LEU A 458 -18.28 -21.32 14.52
C LEU A 458 -17.69 -21.88 15.81
N HIS A 459 -16.74 -22.81 15.69
CA HIS A 459 -16.01 -23.40 16.81
C HIS A 459 -14.55 -23.01 16.73
N ILE A 460 -13.97 -22.65 17.87
CA ILE A 460 -12.54 -22.39 18.01
C ILE A 460 -12.01 -23.26 19.13
N MET A 461 -11.08 -24.15 18.79
CA MET A 461 -10.37 -24.98 19.75
C MET A 461 -9.01 -24.36 20.04
N MET A 462 -8.70 -24.22 21.33
CA MET A 462 -7.43 -23.74 21.85
C MET A 462 -6.96 -24.69 22.96
N GLN A 463 -5.73 -24.51 23.46
CA GLN A 463 -5.22 -25.33 24.54
C GLN A 463 -6.13 -25.24 25.79
N GLY A 464 -6.74 -26.36 26.17
CA GLY A 464 -7.61 -26.45 27.35
C GLY A 464 -8.93 -25.68 27.27
N LYS A 465 -9.28 -25.10 26.11
CA LYS A 465 -10.52 -24.32 25.96
C LYS A 465 -11.13 -24.47 24.58
N SER A 466 -12.46 -24.53 24.52
CA SER A 466 -13.24 -24.47 23.30
C SER A 466 -14.25 -23.34 23.40
N LEU A 467 -14.37 -22.55 22.34
CA LEU A 467 -15.38 -21.52 22.19
C LEU A 467 -16.30 -21.89 21.04
N SER A 468 -17.59 -21.58 21.17
CA SER A 468 -18.50 -21.67 20.05
C SER A 468 -19.45 -20.47 19.99
N ALA A 469 -19.83 -20.09 18.78
CA ALA A 469 -20.80 -19.04 18.52
C ALA A 469 -21.76 -19.50 17.42
N PRO A 470 -23.05 -19.69 17.73
CA PRO A 470 -24.04 -20.06 16.74
C PRO A 470 -24.38 -18.87 15.84
N PHE A 471 -24.72 -19.15 14.59
CA PHE A 471 -25.27 -18.18 13.66
C PHE A 471 -26.34 -18.84 12.79
N SER A 472 -27.26 -18.05 12.28
CA SER A 472 -28.31 -18.53 11.38
C SER A 472 -28.30 -17.76 10.07
N VAL A 473 -28.72 -18.41 8.99
CA VAL A 473 -28.96 -17.78 7.69
C VAL A 473 -30.39 -18.10 7.25
N LYS A 474 -31.23 -17.07 7.08
CA LYS A 474 -32.60 -17.18 6.61
C LYS A 474 -32.60 -16.92 5.12
N ILE A 475 -32.83 -17.97 4.36
CA ILE A 475 -32.99 -17.89 2.90
C ILE A 475 -34.42 -17.44 2.60
N ILE A 476 -34.53 -16.31 1.93
CA ILE A 476 -35.80 -15.72 1.51
C ILE A 476 -36.10 -16.22 0.08
N PRO A 477 -37.35 -16.60 -0.25
CA PRO A 477 -37.73 -17.06 -1.59
C PRO A 477 -37.89 -15.90 -2.57
N VAL A 478 -36.88 -15.04 -2.69
CA VAL A 478 -36.85 -13.87 -3.58
C VAL A 478 -35.66 -13.99 -4.52
N THR A 479 -35.86 -13.58 -5.77
CA THR A 479 -34.76 -13.41 -6.74
C THR A 479 -34.42 -11.94 -6.83
N LEU A 480 -33.15 -11.60 -6.60
CA LEU A 480 -32.68 -10.23 -6.77
C LEU A 480 -32.32 -9.94 -8.23
N PRO A 481 -32.69 -8.77 -8.77
CA PRO A 481 -32.22 -8.34 -10.09
C PRO A 481 -30.70 -8.36 -10.18
N ASP A 482 -30.18 -8.68 -11.37
CA ASP A 482 -28.74 -8.55 -11.63
C ASP A 482 -28.32 -7.09 -11.67
N LEU A 483 -27.05 -6.86 -11.41
CA LEU A 483 -26.48 -5.53 -11.42
C LEU A 483 -26.34 -5.04 -12.85
N THR A 484 -26.98 -3.91 -13.17
CA THR A 484 -26.92 -3.28 -14.50
C THR A 484 -25.74 -2.30 -14.65
N LYS A 485 -25.13 -1.90 -13.53
CA LYS A 485 -24.01 -0.96 -13.46
C LYS A 485 -22.76 -1.72 -13.01
N PRO A 486 -21.64 -1.71 -13.77
CA PRO A 486 -20.48 -2.51 -13.41
C PRO A 486 -19.82 -1.97 -12.13
N VAL A 487 -19.44 -2.90 -11.25
CA VAL A 487 -18.64 -2.63 -10.04
C VAL A 487 -17.40 -3.50 -10.11
N GLY A 488 -16.22 -2.90 -9.98
CA GLY A 488 -14.97 -3.57 -10.30
C GLY A 488 -13.72 -3.02 -9.65
N ILE A 489 -12.59 -3.63 -9.99
CA ILE A 489 -11.26 -3.18 -9.62
C ILE A 489 -10.31 -3.16 -10.83
N TYR A 490 -9.18 -2.50 -10.67
CA TYR A 490 -8.02 -2.76 -11.53
C TYR A 490 -7.34 -4.05 -11.12
N LEU A 491 -6.88 -4.83 -12.08
CA LEU A 491 -6.18 -6.09 -11.84
C LEU A 491 -4.94 -6.14 -12.72
N GLU A 492 -3.85 -6.61 -12.13
CA GLU A 492 -2.60 -6.94 -12.82
C GLU A 492 -2.29 -8.42 -12.66
N LYS A 493 -1.45 -8.98 -13.54
CA LYS A 493 -0.87 -10.32 -13.30
C LYS A 493 0.03 -10.23 -12.06
N PRO A 494 0.12 -11.27 -11.19
CA PRO A 494 1.06 -11.23 -10.09
C PRO A 494 2.50 -11.20 -10.60
N VAL A 495 3.14 -10.04 -10.51
CA VAL A 495 4.43 -9.72 -11.17
C VAL A 495 5.56 -10.67 -10.79
N TYR A 496 5.57 -11.14 -9.54
CA TYR A 496 6.61 -12.02 -9.00
C TYR A 496 6.69 -13.40 -9.65
N PHE A 497 5.61 -13.89 -10.28
CA PHE A 497 5.69 -15.10 -11.10
C PHE A 497 6.39 -14.84 -12.44
N GLY A 498 6.34 -13.62 -12.96
CA GLY A 498 7.02 -13.22 -14.19
C GLY A 498 8.51 -12.99 -14.02
N TRP A 499 9.02 -12.82 -12.80
CA TRP A 499 10.46 -12.63 -12.52
C TRP A 499 11.30 -13.87 -12.83
N PHE A 500 10.69 -15.06 -12.82
CA PHE A 500 11.38 -16.31 -13.13
C PHE A 500 10.72 -16.98 -14.33
N GLU A 501 11.51 -17.26 -15.38
CA GLU A 501 11.02 -17.87 -16.62
C GLU A 501 10.23 -19.17 -16.35
N THR A 502 10.73 -20.00 -15.44
CA THR A 502 10.11 -21.28 -15.04
C THR A 502 8.76 -21.14 -14.34
N LEU A 503 8.42 -19.95 -13.85
CA LEU A 503 7.16 -19.66 -13.14
C LEU A 503 6.25 -18.71 -13.92
N SER A 504 6.68 -18.19 -15.08
CA SER A 504 5.93 -17.20 -15.87
C SER A 504 4.46 -17.60 -16.15
N SER A 505 4.23 -18.88 -16.48
CA SER A 505 2.88 -19.43 -16.71
C SER A 505 1.96 -19.38 -15.48
N PHE A 506 2.52 -19.33 -14.26
CA PHE A 506 1.73 -19.18 -13.04
C PHE A 506 1.08 -17.81 -12.95
N GLY A 507 1.67 -16.76 -13.53
CA GLY A 507 1.09 -15.42 -13.55
C GLY A 507 -0.28 -15.39 -14.23
N GLU A 508 -0.42 -16.07 -15.38
CA GLU A 508 -1.69 -16.16 -16.11
C GLU A 508 -2.71 -17.02 -15.39
N GLN A 509 -2.26 -18.17 -14.88
CA GLN A 509 -3.11 -19.06 -14.10
C GLN A 509 -3.68 -18.35 -12.86
N ALA A 510 -2.85 -17.56 -12.18
CA ALA A 510 -3.26 -16.78 -11.02
C ALA A 510 -4.27 -15.69 -11.39
N MET A 511 -4.03 -14.91 -12.45
CA MET A 511 -4.97 -13.91 -12.95
C MET A 511 -6.35 -14.52 -13.25
N ILE A 512 -6.41 -15.70 -13.88
CA ILE A 512 -7.67 -16.40 -14.16
C ILE A 512 -8.38 -16.81 -12.86
N CYS A 513 -7.63 -17.28 -11.86
CA CYS A 513 -8.17 -17.62 -10.55
C CYS A 513 -8.68 -16.39 -9.78
N ASP A 514 -7.98 -15.26 -9.89
CA ASP A 514 -8.43 -13.98 -9.35
C ASP A 514 -9.73 -13.53 -10.01
N LEU A 515 -9.83 -13.55 -11.34
CA LEU A 515 -11.05 -13.19 -12.06
C LEU A 515 -12.25 -14.05 -11.62
N LYS A 516 -12.05 -15.37 -11.46
CA LYS A 516 -13.08 -16.28 -10.92
C LYS A 516 -13.49 -15.91 -9.50
N TYR A 517 -12.53 -15.57 -8.65
CA TYR A 517 -12.80 -15.14 -7.28
C TYR A 517 -13.57 -13.82 -7.23
N LEU A 518 -13.20 -12.82 -8.05
CA LEU A 518 -13.89 -11.54 -8.14
C LEU A 518 -15.34 -11.72 -8.65
N ARG A 519 -15.57 -12.59 -9.65
CA ARG A 519 -16.92 -12.97 -10.08
C ARG A 519 -17.73 -13.65 -8.98
N LYS A 520 -17.10 -14.51 -8.17
CA LYS A 520 -17.74 -15.13 -7.00
C LYS A 520 -18.20 -14.09 -5.97
N LEU A 521 -17.49 -12.99 -5.84
CA LEU A 521 -17.89 -11.84 -5.00
C LEU A 521 -18.92 -10.90 -5.68
N GLY A 522 -19.32 -11.20 -6.93
CA GLY A 522 -20.34 -10.45 -7.66
C GLY A 522 -19.82 -9.30 -8.52
N LEU A 523 -18.52 -9.02 -8.56
CA LEU A 523 -17.94 -7.90 -9.32
C LEU A 523 -18.12 -8.12 -10.82
N THR A 524 -18.71 -7.16 -11.53
CA THR A 524 -18.99 -7.23 -12.97
C THR A 524 -18.16 -6.26 -13.81
N GLY A 525 -17.52 -5.27 -13.19
CA GLY A 525 -16.56 -4.38 -13.83
C GLY A 525 -15.12 -4.84 -13.61
N ILE A 526 -14.23 -4.51 -14.54
CA ILE A 526 -12.80 -4.81 -14.40
C ILE A 526 -11.95 -3.93 -15.33
N SER A 527 -10.77 -3.51 -14.86
CA SER A 527 -9.65 -3.09 -15.72
C SER A 527 -8.57 -4.16 -15.64
N PRO A 528 -8.52 -5.13 -16.56
CA PRO A 528 -7.61 -6.26 -16.51
C PRO A 528 -6.25 -5.89 -17.13
N PRO A 529 -5.21 -6.75 -17.00
CA PRO A 529 -3.89 -6.50 -17.57
C PRO A 529 -3.88 -6.82 -19.06
N TYR A 530 -4.61 -6.02 -19.85
CA TYR A 530 -4.64 -6.19 -21.29
C TYR A 530 -3.23 -6.06 -21.90
N PRO A 531 -2.79 -7.01 -22.74
CA PRO A 531 -1.55 -6.87 -23.48
C PRO A 531 -1.66 -5.68 -24.46
N THR A 532 -0.51 -5.17 -24.92
CA THR A 532 -0.47 -4.07 -25.90
C THR A 532 -0.36 -4.68 -27.30
N PRO A 533 -1.44 -4.67 -28.13
CA PRO A 533 -1.55 -5.49 -29.34
C PRO A 533 -0.79 -4.89 -30.53
N HIS A 534 0.55 -4.79 -30.42
CA HIS A 534 1.41 -4.19 -31.44
C HIS A 534 1.99 -5.19 -32.46
N ASN A 535 1.76 -6.48 -32.24
CA ASN A 535 2.10 -7.60 -33.13
C ASN A 535 0.98 -8.65 -33.10
N ASP A 536 1.07 -9.69 -33.93
CA ASP A 536 0.00 -10.69 -34.09
C ASP A 536 -0.20 -11.56 -32.83
N GLU A 537 0.87 -11.91 -32.11
CA GLU A 537 0.81 -12.71 -30.87
C GLU A 537 0.07 -11.95 -29.76
N LEU A 538 0.48 -10.71 -29.46
CA LEU A 538 -0.15 -9.89 -28.42
C LEU A 538 -1.56 -9.44 -28.80
N ASN A 539 -1.87 -9.41 -30.10
CA ASN A 539 -3.23 -9.24 -30.59
C ASN A 539 -4.10 -10.46 -30.26
N GLU A 540 -3.60 -11.68 -30.52
CA GLU A 540 -4.30 -12.92 -30.14
C GLU A 540 -4.52 -13.03 -28.63
N GLU A 541 -3.51 -12.66 -27.81
CA GLU A 541 -3.66 -12.60 -26.35
C GLU A 541 -4.74 -11.59 -25.91
N PHE A 542 -4.79 -10.41 -26.53
CA PHE A 542 -5.78 -9.38 -26.25
C PHE A 542 -7.20 -9.88 -26.52
N GLU A 543 -7.42 -10.50 -27.69
CA GLU A 543 -8.70 -11.08 -28.09
C GLU A 543 -9.10 -12.24 -27.17
N THR A 544 -8.16 -13.12 -26.84
CA THR A 544 -8.39 -14.25 -25.94
C THR A 544 -8.86 -13.78 -24.57
N LEU A 545 -8.21 -12.76 -24.02
CA LEU A 545 -8.63 -12.15 -22.75
C LEU A 545 -10.01 -11.49 -22.86
N SER A 546 -10.29 -10.76 -23.93
CA SER A 546 -11.61 -10.14 -24.15
C SER A 546 -12.74 -11.18 -24.20
N ILE A 547 -12.53 -12.30 -24.91
CA ILE A 547 -13.47 -13.42 -24.98
C ILE A 547 -13.67 -14.05 -23.59
N LEU A 548 -12.58 -14.27 -22.86
CA LEU A 548 -12.62 -14.86 -21.53
C LEU A 548 -13.44 -14.00 -20.56
N LEU A 549 -13.20 -12.69 -20.54
CA LEU A 549 -13.90 -11.75 -19.67
C LEU A 549 -15.40 -11.72 -19.94
N ASN A 550 -15.79 -11.68 -21.21
CA ASN A 550 -17.20 -11.75 -21.61
C ASN A 550 -17.86 -13.05 -21.13
N LYS A 551 -17.22 -14.21 -21.38
CA LYS A 551 -17.70 -15.52 -20.91
C LYS A 551 -17.82 -15.61 -19.39
N MET A 552 -16.95 -14.93 -18.65
CA MET A 552 -17.01 -14.86 -17.18
C MET A 552 -18.10 -13.91 -16.67
N GLY A 553 -18.74 -13.13 -17.53
CA GLY A 553 -19.77 -12.16 -17.17
C GLY A 553 -19.22 -10.82 -16.67
N PHE A 554 -17.98 -10.47 -17.06
CA PHE A 554 -17.52 -9.09 -16.99
C PHE A 554 -18.02 -8.33 -18.23
N TYR A 555 -18.45 -7.09 -18.03
CA TYR A 555 -18.89 -6.23 -19.13
C TYR A 555 -18.35 -4.81 -18.97
N ALA A 556 -18.23 -4.10 -20.09
CA ALA A 556 -17.55 -2.80 -20.19
C ALA A 556 -16.12 -2.84 -19.59
N PRO A 557 -15.26 -3.80 -19.94
CA PRO A 557 -13.89 -3.81 -19.43
C PRO A 557 -13.13 -2.55 -19.85
N LEU A 558 -12.24 -2.07 -18.99
CA LEU A 558 -11.41 -0.89 -19.25
C LEU A 558 -10.00 -1.32 -19.67
N ALA A 559 -9.59 -0.98 -20.88
CA ALA A 559 -8.21 -1.09 -21.35
C ALA A 559 -7.43 0.15 -20.92
N TYR A 560 -6.84 0.11 -19.71
CA TYR A 560 -6.19 1.27 -19.09
C TYR A 560 -4.89 1.71 -19.80
N ALA A 561 -3.99 0.77 -20.11
CA ALA A 561 -2.67 1.07 -20.68
C ALA A 561 -2.52 0.91 -22.21
N PRO A 562 -3.18 -0.07 -22.88
CA PRO A 562 -2.85 -0.44 -24.27
C PRO A 562 -2.87 0.70 -25.29
N ALA A 563 -3.87 1.59 -25.29
CA ALA A 563 -3.94 2.68 -26.26
C ALA A 563 -2.78 3.68 -26.16
N LYS A 564 -2.42 4.03 -24.91
CA LYS A 564 -1.28 4.92 -24.60
C LYS A 564 0.04 4.28 -25.05
N ARG A 565 0.27 3.02 -24.68
CA ARG A 565 1.48 2.26 -25.06
C ARG A 565 1.59 2.05 -26.58
N LEU A 566 0.49 1.71 -27.26
CA LEU A 566 0.46 1.60 -28.73
C LEU A 566 0.85 2.92 -29.40
N SER A 567 0.31 4.04 -28.92
CA SER A 567 0.61 5.36 -29.49
C SER A 567 2.09 5.74 -29.28
N GLN A 568 2.68 5.36 -28.14
CA GLN A 568 4.11 5.55 -27.88
C GLN A 568 4.99 4.69 -28.81
N ILE A 569 4.57 3.46 -29.13
CA ILE A 569 5.36 2.53 -29.96
C ILE A 569 5.22 2.83 -31.46
N LEU A 570 4.01 3.12 -31.93
CA LEU A 570 3.68 3.17 -33.38
C LEU A 570 3.31 4.57 -33.88
N GLY A 571 3.15 5.54 -32.99
CA GLY A 571 2.50 6.82 -33.26
C GLY A 571 0.96 6.71 -33.25
N SER A 572 0.27 7.81 -32.89
CA SER A 572 -1.18 7.80 -32.66
C SER A 572 -2.02 7.41 -33.89
N SER A 573 -1.59 7.75 -35.12
CA SER A 573 -2.33 7.36 -36.33
C SER A 573 -2.30 5.84 -36.57
N ASN A 574 -1.12 5.20 -36.45
CA ASN A 574 -1.01 3.75 -36.64
C ASN A 574 -1.68 2.98 -35.49
N ALA A 575 -1.56 3.49 -34.26
CA ALA A 575 -2.28 2.94 -33.12
C ALA A 575 -3.81 2.94 -33.34
N ALA A 576 -4.35 4.02 -33.90
CA ALA A 576 -5.76 4.11 -34.25
C ALA A 576 -6.17 3.05 -35.30
N ASN A 577 -5.35 2.82 -36.33
CA ASN A 577 -5.61 1.76 -37.32
C ASN A 577 -5.62 0.35 -36.70
N VAL A 578 -4.72 0.09 -35.74
CA VAL A 578 -4.71 -1.17 -34.99
C VAL A 578 -6.01 -1.33 -34.21
N ILE A 579 -6.40 -0.32 -33.44
CA ILE A 579 -7.64 -0.35 -32.64
C ILE A 579 -8.87 -0.48 -33.54
N ALA A 580 -8.95 0.25 -34.65
CA ALA A 580 -10.06 0.16 -35.61
C ALA A 580 -10.28 -1.28 -36.12
N ARG A 581 -9.20 -2.02 -36.37
CA ARG A 581 -9.27 -3.43 -36.78
C ARG A 581 -9.78 -4.33 -35.66
N LEU A 582 -9.36 -4.12 -34.41
CA LEU A 582 -9.87 -4.86 -33.24
C LEU A 582 -11.36 -4.61 -33.05
N GLU A 583 -11.77 -3.34 -33.10
CA GLU A 583 -13.18 -2.95 -33.00
C GLU A 583 -14.03 -3.60 -34.09
N MET A 584 -13.52 -3.68 -35.32
CA MET A 584 -14.19 -4.37 -36.42
C MET A 584 -14.36 -5.88 -36.12
N GLN A 585 -13.32 -6.53 -35.60
CA GLN A 585 -13.36 -7.95 -35.23
C GLN A 585 -14.33 -8.23 -34.08
N HIS A 586 -14.31 -7.41 -33.03
CA HIS A 586 -15.27 -7.49 -31.93
C HIS A 586 -16.71 -7.32 -32.43
N LYS A 587 -16.96 -6.32 -33.28
CA LYS A 587 -18.29 -6.09 -33.88
C LYS A 587 -18.75 -7.29 -34.73
N GLN A 588 -17.87 -7.87 -35.55
CA GLN A 588 -18.18 -9.06 -36.35
C GLN A 588 -18.54 -10.29 -35.48
N ARG A 589 -17.90 -10.41 -34.31
CA ARG A 589 -18.13 -11.51 -33.36
C ARG A 589 -19.26 -11.23 -32.36
N LEU A 590 -19.91 -10.06 -32.43
CA LEU A 590 -20.89 -9.60 -31.45
C LEU A 590 -20.32 -9.58 -30.02
N HIS A 591 -19.04 -9.28 -29.89
CA HIS A 591 -18.36 -9.10 -28.61
C HIS A 591 -18.36 -7.63 -28.22
N ASN A 592 -18.46 -7.37 -26.93
CA ASN A 592 -18.28 -6.02 -26.39
C ASN A 592 -16.80 -5.64 -26.46
N SER A 593 -16.50 -4.53 -27.11
CA SER A 593 -15.18 -3.92 -27.04
C SER A 593 -14.92 -3.30 -25.66
N PRO A 594 -13.65 -3.25 -25.22
CA PRO A 594 -13.29 -2.48 -24.04
C PRO A 594 -13.42 -0.98 -24.30
N TYR A 595 -13.50 -0.21 -23.22
CA TYR A 595 -13.22 1.21 -23.26
C TYR A 595 -11.70 1.43 -23.27
N TRP A 596 -11.21 2.30 -24.14
CA TRP A 596 -9.79 2.60 -24.30
C TRP A 596 -9.43 3.86 -23.50
N SER A 597 -8.69 3.70 -22.41
CA SER A 597 -8.19 4.87 -21.66
C SER A 597 -7.09 5.56 -22.46
N ILE A 598 -7.31 6.84 -22.79
CA ILE A 598 -6.35 7.67 -23.52
C ILE A 598 -5.80 8.82 -22.67
N ALA A 599 -6.41 9.09 -21.51
CA ALA A 599 -6.00 10.17 -20.61
C ALA A 599 -6.01 9.70 -19.16
N ASP A 600 -5.04 10.19 -18.39
CA ASP A 600 -4.96 10.03 -16.94
C ASP A 600 -4.49 11.34 -16.32
N GLU A 601 -5.34 11.96 -15.51
CA GLU A 601 -5.12 13.30 -14.92
C GLU A 601 -4.63 14.33 -15.95
N PRO A 602 -5.44 14.63 -16.99
CA PRO A 602 -4.99 15.40 -18.16
C PRO A 602 -4.65 16.86 -17.85
N SER A 603 -5.09 17.43 -16.73
CA SER A 603 -4.67 18.75 -16.27
C SER A 603 -3.23 18.79 -15.72
N ASN A 604 -2.63 17.64 -15.41
CA ASN A 604 -1.24 17.59 -14.94
C ASN A 604 -0.26 18.05 -16.05
N PRO A 605 0.82 18.78 -15.68
CA PRO A 605 1.83 19.23 -16.64
C PRO A 605 2.42 18.09 -17.47
N GLY A 606 2.57 18.29 -18.78
CA GLY A 606 3.19 17.33 -19.71
C GLY A 606 2.24 16.29 -20.33
N ASN A 607 1.01 16.15 -19.84
CA ASN A 607 0.06 15.14 -20.35
C ASN A 607 -0.82 15.63 -21.51
N VAL A 608 -0.98 16.96 -21.67
CA VAL A 608 -2.06 17.55 -22.49
C VAL A 608 -1.96 17.26 -23.98
N ASP A 609 -0.77 17.40 -24.56
CA ASP A 609 -0.60 17.33 -26.02
C ASP A 609 -0.77 15.90 -26.54
N LEU A 610 -0.29 14.91 -25.78
CA LEU A 610 -0.33 13.50 -26.15
C LEU A 610 -1.77 12.97 -26.27
N PHE A 611 -2.61 13.19 -25.25
CA PHE A 611 -3.96 12.62 -25.30
C PHE A 611 -4.86 13.34 -26.32
N LYS A 612 -4.65 14.64 -26.58
CA LYS A 612 -5.38 15.38 -27.61
C LYS A 612 -5.05 14.87 -29.01
N GLU A 613 -3.77 14.54 -29.26
CA GLU A 613 -3.36 13.91 -30.51
C GLU A 613 -4.00 12.53 -30.67
N MET A 614 -4.00 11.71 -29.60
CA MET A 614 -4.67 10.41 -29.60
C MET A 614 -6.16 10.57 -29.91
N TYR A 615 -6.87 11.46 -29.21
CA TYR A 615 -8.28 11.75 -29.47
C TYR A 615 -8.53 12.07 -30.94
N ARG A 616 -7.81 13.03 -31.51
CA ARG A 616 -7.97 13.44 -32.92
C ARG A 616 -7.81 12.26 -33.88
N ASN A 617 -6.77 11.45 -33.72
CA ASN A 617 -6.51 10.31 -34.60
C ASN A 617 -7.54 9.20 -34.41
N PHE A 618 -7.94 8.91 -33.17
CA PHE A 618 -8.84 7.80 -32.85
C PHE A 618 -10.26 8.13 -33.29
N SER A 619 -10.73 9.36 -33.09
CA SER A 619 -12.03 9.81 -33.61
C SER A 619 -12.11 9.76 -35.13
N LEU A 620 -10.99 9.98 -35.83
CA LEU A 620 -10.94 9.96 -37.30
C LEU A 620 -10.83 8.54 -37.87
N LEU A 621 -9.92 7.73 -37.33
CA LEU A 621 -9.51 6.45 -37.92
C LEU A 621 -10.16 5.23 -37.24
N ALA A 622 -10.60 5.37 -35.98
CA ALA A 622 -11.24 4.33 -35.19
C ALA A 622 -12.57 4.82 -34.57
N PRO A 623 -13.53 5.34 -35.37
CA PRO A 623 -14.74 5.99 -34.84
C PRO A 623 -15.67 5.06 -34.04
N SER A 624 -15.49 3.74 -34.13
CA SER A 624 -16.21 2.76 -33.31
C SER A 624 -15.60 2.55 -31.93
N ALA A 625 -14.35 2.94 -31.72
CA ALA A 625 -13.66 2.78 -30.44
C ALA A 625 -14.27 3.73 -29.40
N LYS A 626 -14.53 3.19 -28.21
CA LYS A 626 -15.03 3.96 -27.07
C LYS A 626 -13.88 4.47 -26.22
N LEU A 627 -13.75 5.79 -26.09
CA LEU A 627 -12.62 6.44 -25.43
C LEU A 627 -12.94 6.76 -23.97
N ALA A 628 -11.96 6.55 -23.10
CA ALA A 628 -12.08 6.83 -21.68
C ALA A 628 -10.97 7.75 -21.14
N GLY A 629 -11.29 8.48 -20.07
CA GLY A 629 -10.35 9.36 -19.36
C GLY A 629 -10.55 9.34 -17.84
N HIS A 630 -9.46 9.42 -17.11
CA HIS A 630 -9.45 9.51 -15.64
C HIS A 630 -9.26 10.97 -15.24
N LEU A 631 -10.30 11.53 -14.64
CA LEU A 631 -10.39 12.95 -14.34
C LEU A 631 -10.46 13.11 -12.82
N ASN A 632 -9.42 13.72 -12.24
CA ASN A 632 -9.23 13.77 -10.79
C ASN A 632 -9.20 15.21 -10.25
N HIS A 633 -9.36 16.21 -11.13
CA HIS A 633 -9.37 17.63 -10.76
C HIS A 633 -10.47 18.39 -11.50
N GLU A 634 -11.01 19.45 -10.89
CA GLU A 634 -12.06 20.28 -11.50
C GLU A 634 -11.66 20.85 -12.87
N GLU A 635 -10.38 21.18 -13.06
CA GLU A 635 -9.87 21.67 -14.35
C GLU A 635 -10.00 20.67 -15.50
N ASP A 636 -10.19 19.39 -15.20
CA ASP A 636 -10.39 18.35 -16.21
C ASP A 636 -11.77 18.43 -16.87
N LYS A 637 -12.73 19.16 -16.28
CA LYS A 637 -14.09 19.34 -16.82
C LYS A 637 -14.09 19.86 -18.27
N LYS A 638 -13.07 20.64 -18.66
CA LYS A 638 -12.93 21.16 -20.03
C LYS A 638 -12.67 20.09 -21.09
N TYR A 639 -12.26 18.88 -20.68
CA TYR A 639 -11.94 17.77 -21.58
C TYR A 639 -13.08 16.76 -21.73
N LEU A 640 -14.18 16.93 -21.01
CA LEU A 640 -15.36 16.06 -21.08
C LEU A 640 -15.79 15.69 -22.51
N PRO A 641 -15.88 16.62 -23.49
CA PRO A 641 -16.31 16.29 -24.86
C PRO A 641 -15.43 15.27 -25.60
N MET A 642 -14.24 14.95 -25.08
CA MET A 642 -13.29 14.04 -25.71
C MET A 642 -13.50 12.56 -25.34
N PHE A 643 -14.40 12.26 -24.40
CA PHE A 643 -14.55 10.91 -23.84
C PHE A 643 -15.98 10.39 -23.92
N ASP A 644 -16.13 9.10 -24.26
CA ASP A 644 -17.38 8.35 -24.13
C ASP A 644 -17.62 7.90 -22.69
N MET A 645 -16.55 7.68 -21.92
CA MET A 645 -16.60 7.33 -20.50
C MET A 645 -15.57 8.10 -19.70
N ILE A 646 -15.96 8.61 -18.53
CA ILE A 646 -15.02 9.22 -17.59
C ILE A 646 -15.03 8.49 -16.26
N LEU A 647 -13.87 8.46 -15.62
CA LEU A 647 -13.68 8.00 -14.25
C LEU A 647 -13.40 9.21 -13.39
N ILE A 648 -14.23 9.43 -12.36
CA ILE A 648 -14.17 10.64 -11.52
C ILE A 648 -14.01 10.29 -10.04
N ASN A 649 -13.21 11.07 -9.32
CA ASN A 649 -13.00 10.93 -7.88
C ASN A 649 -13.47 12.19 -7.12
N ASP A 650 -13.24 12.23 -5.79
CA ASP A 650 -13.58 13.37 -4.93
C ASP A 650 -12.97 14.71 -5.42
N GLY A 651 -11.80 14.69 -6.07
CA GLY A 651 -11.11 15.90 -6.54
C GLY A 651 -11.70 16.51 -7.82
N PHE A 652 -12.36 15.71 -8.66
CA PHE A 652 -13.13 16.22 -9.81
C PHE A 652 -14.50 16.78 -9.37
N GLY A 653 -15.07 16.18 -8.33
CA GLY A 653 -16.45 16.37 -7.91
C GLY A 653 -17.25 15.09 -8.12
N ALA A 654 -17.79 14.52 -7.05
CA ALA A 654 -18.50 13.24 -7.07
C ALA A 654 -19.96 13.36 -6.63
N ASP A 655 -20.48 14.57 -6.50
CA ASP A 655 -21.87 14.80 -6.11
C ASP A 655 -22.82 14.42 -7.25
N LYS A 656 -24.05 14.04 -6.90
CA LYS A 656 -25.04 13.63 -7.89
C LYS A 656 -25.26 14.66 -9.00
N LYS A 657 -25.31 15.94 -8.66
CA LYS A 657 -25.52 17.01 -9.66
C LYS A 657 -24.35 17.05 -10.66
N GLU A 658 -23.13 16.98 -10.15
CA GLU A 658 -21.92 17.01 -10.99
C GLU A 658 -21.85 15.77 -11.89
N ILE A 659 -22.23 14.60 -11.37
CA ILE A 659 -22.37 13.37 -12.16
C ILE A 659 -23.38 13.55 -13.28
N GLN A 660 -24.57 14.11 -12.99
CA GLN A 660 -25.61 14.37 -13.99
C GLN A 660 -25.14 15.36 -15.05
N ASP A 661 -24.45 16.42 -14.65
CA ASP A 661 -23.88 17.41 -15.57
C ASP A 661 -22.80 16.77 -16.47
N ALA A 662 -21.99 15.85 -15.93
CA ALA A 662 -20.97 15.14 -16.69
C ALA A 662 -21.51 14.04 -17.62
N GLN A 663 -22.73 13.54 -17.37
CA GLN A 663 -23.43 12.54 -18.18
C GLN A 663 -24.10 13.09 -19.45
N GLN A 664 -23.98 14.40 -19.73
CA GLN A 664 -24.47 14.99 -20.98
C GLN A 664 -23.82 14.33 -22.22
N ASP A 665 -24.52 14.38 -23.35
CA ASP A 665 -24.10 13.79 -24.64
C ASP A 665 -23.90 12.26 -24.59
N ASP A 666 -24.76 11.53 -23.86
CA ASP A 666 -24.71 10.08 -23.67
C ASP A 666 -23.44 9.54 -22.99
N ARG A 667 -22.62 10.43 -22.41
CA ARG A 667 -21.37 10.08 -21.74
C ARG A 667 -21.61 9.23 -20.50
N LYS A 668 -20.78 8.20 -20.34
CA LYS A 668 -20.76 7.34 -19.15
C LYS A 668 -19.90 7.93 -18.06
N VAL A 669 -20.38 7.90 -16.83
CA VAL A 669 -19.65 8.41 -15.66
C VAL A 669 -19.46 7.29 -14.65
N TRP A 670 -18.23 6.90 -14.38
CA TRP A 670 -17.88 5.91 -13.37
C TRP A 670 -17.30 6.59 -12.15
N LEU A 671 -17.77 6.18 -10.98
CA LEU A 671 -17.14 6.53 -9.71
C LEU A 671 -15.76 5.86 -9.66
N TYR A 672 -14.74 6.59 -9.25
CA TYR A 672 -13.37 6.12 -9.24
C TYR A 672 -12.68 6.42 -7.93
N ASN A 673 -12.06 5.38 -7.38
CA ASN A 673 -11.23 5.43 -6.18
C ASN A 673 -11.86 6.08 -4.93
N LEU A 674 -13.19 6.20 -4.88
CA LEU A 674 -13.88 6.81 -3.76
C LEU A 674 -13.61 6.06 -2.43
N PRO A 675 -13.54 6.76 -1.28
CA PRO A 675 -13.51 6.13 0.03
C PRO A 675 -14.83 5.38 0.32
N ASN A 676 -14.90 4.58 1.39
CA ASN A 676 -16.08 3.79 1.76
C ASN A 676 -16.64 2.91 0.62
N PRO A 677 -15.94 1.82 0.24
CA PRO A 677 -16.26 1.00 -0.93
C PRO A 677 -17.67 0.39 -0.92
N ARG A 678 -18.22 0.07 0.26
CA ARG A 678 -19.59 -0.44 0.39
C ARG A 678 -20.63 0.60 -0.03
N ALA A 679 -20.48 1.84 0.43
CA ALA A 679 -21.35 2.95 0.05
C ALA A 679 -21.24 3.24 -1.46
N ALA A 680 -19.99 3.33 -1.97
CA ALA A 680 -19.70 3.63 -3.37
C ALA A 680 -20.22 2.56 -4.34
N ALA A 681 -20.12 1.27 -4.02
CA ALA A 681 -20.64 0.18 -4.85
C ALA A 681 -22.17 -0.02 -4.73
N GLY A 682 -22.75 0.44 -3.62
CA GLY A 682 -24.13 0.17 -3.22
C GLY A 682 -25.08 1.34 -3.36
N PHE A 683 -25.55 1.84 -2.21
CA PHE A 683 -26.56 2.90 -2.13
C PHE A 683 -26.17 4.17 -2.89
N TYR A 684 -24.89 4.55 -2.89
CA TYR A 684 -24.48 5.76 -3.59
C TYR A 684 -24.49 5.60 -5.11
N LEU A 685 -23.99 4.49 -5.66
CA LEU A 685 -24.04 4.23 -7.11
C LEU A 685 -25.48 4.24 -7.65
N TRP A 686 -26.44 3.79 -6.84
CA TRP A 686 -27.85 3.91 -7.16
C TRP A 686 -28.34 5.36 -7.09
N LYS A 687 -28.05 6.06 -5.97
CA LYS A 687 -28.54 7.40 -5.67
C LYS A 687 -27.99 8.49 -6.59
N SER A 688 -26.69 8.42 -6.89
CA SER A 688 -25.96 9.39 -7.70
C SER A 688 -26.27 9.27 -9.19
N GLY A 689 -26.74 8.10 -9.63
CA GLY A 689 -27.03 7.86 -11.04
C GLY A 689 -25.81 7.50 -11.89
N ALA A 690 -24.59 7.48 -11.33
CA ALA A 690 -23.37 7.09 -12.05
C ALA A 690 -23.50 5.71 -12.70
N ASP A 691 -22.85 5.51 -13.84
CA ASP A 691 -22.98 4.32 -14.68
C ASP A 691 -22.19 3.12 -14.15
N GLY A 692 -21.17 3.31 -13.32
CA GLY A 692 -20.35 2.24 -12.76
C GLY A 692 -19.44 2.70 -11.61
N PHE A 693 -18.68 1.76 -11.03
CA PHE A 693 -17.69 2.03 -9.99
C PHE A 693 -16.44 1.16 -10.18
N LEU A 694 -15.26 1.79 -10.11
CA LEU A 694 -13.98 1.11 -10.22
C LEU A 694 -13.03 1.53 -9.08
N LYS A 695 -12.46 0.57 -8.36
CA LYS A 695 -11.52 0.81 -7.27
C LYS A 695 -10.08 0.42 -7.66
N TRP A 696 -9.14 1.32 -7.39
CA TRP A 696 -7.70 1.11 -7.54
C TRP A 696 -7.11 0.60 -6.22
N HIS A 697 -6.29 -0.45 -6.14
CA HIS A 697 -5.84 -1.42 -7.16
C HIS A 697 -5.86 -2.86 -6.59
N GLY A 698 -6.06 -3.87 -7.45
CA GLY A 698 -6.14 -5.27 -7.05
C GLY A 698 -4.80 -5.90 -6.66
N ARG A 699 -3.74 -5.64 -7.45
CA ARG A 699 -2.37 -6.15 -7.26
C ARG A 699 -1.33 -5.13 -7.70
N MET A 700 -1.02 -4.14 -6.85
CA MET A 700 0.06 -3.19 -7.12
C MET A 700 0.94 -3.07 -5.86
N PRO A 701 1.74 -4.10 -5.56
CA PRO A 701 2.83 -3.93 -4.62
C PRO A 701 3.79 -2.86 -5.14
N THR A 702 4.48 -2.20 -4.23
CA THR A 702 5.77 -1.58 -4.53
C THR A 702 6.81 -2.71 -4.69
N ALA A 703 7.86 -2.86 -3.87
CA ALA A 703 8.84 -3.91 -4.09
C ALA A 703 8.55 -5.20 -3.28
N ASP A 704 8.34 -5.06 -1.98
CA ASP A 704 8.13 -6.06 -0.95
C ASP A 704 6.71 -5.88 -0.37
N PRO A 705 5.75 -6.75 -0.73
CA PRO A 705 4.30 -6.56 -0.57
C PRO A 705 3.79 -6.51 0.88
N PHE A 706 4.68 -6.71 1.86
CA PHE A 706 4.38 -6.69 3.29
C PHE A 706 5.32 -5.75 4.05
N ASP A 707 6.04 -4.86 3.36
CA ASP A 707 6.86 -3.82 3.95
C ASP A 707 6.32 -2.46 3.50
N PRO A 708 5.51 -1.74 4.29
CA PRO A 708 4.96 -0.47 3.86
C PRO A 708 6.01 0.65 3.75
N THR A 709 7.32 0.39 3.91
CA THR A 709 8.38 1.41 3.95
C THR A 709 9.26 1.43 2.69
N ASP A 710 8.96 0.59 1.71
CA ASP A 710 9.81 0.23 0.58
C ASP A 710 9.45 0.92 -0.76
N GLY A 711 8.62 1.97 -0.74
CA GLY A 711 8.27 2.71 -1.94
C GLY A 711 7.75 4.13 -1.72
N ARG A 712 7.48 4.83 -2.82
CA ARG A 712 6.91 6.20 -2.82
C ARG A 712 5.50 6.20 -2.26
N GLU A 713 4.75 5.14 -2.46
CA GLU A 713 3.37 4.99 -2.00
C GLU A 713 3.26 3.73 -1.13
N ILE A 714 2.15 3.60 -0.40
CA ILE A 714 1.79 2.33 0.24
C ILE A 714 1.51 1.27 -0.82
N ASP A 715 1.75 0.00 -0.48
CA ASP A 715 1.18 -1.13 -1.18
C ASP A 715 -0.36 -1.05 -1.26
N VAL A 716 -0.89 -0.87 -2.48
CA VAL A 716 -2.33 -0.92 -2.72
C VAL A 716 -2.68 -2.29 -3.32
N GLN A 717 -3.11 -3.20 -2.46
CA GLN A 717 -3.40 -4.59 -2.83
C GLN A 717 -4.71 -5.06 -2.21
N PHE A 718 -5.60 -5.61 -3.04
CA PHE A 718 -6.83 -6.29 -2.60
C PHE A 718 -6.73 -7.80 -2.64
N LEU A 719 -5.85 -8.31 -3.50
CA LEU A 719 -5.49 -9.72 -3.61
C LEU A 719 -4.01 -9.83 -3.26
N TYR A 720 -3.71 -10.45 -2.12
CA TYR A 720 -2.33 -10.54 -1.66
C TYR A 720 -1.56 -11.62 -2.45
N PRO A 721 -0.22 -11.54 -2.49
CA PRO A 721 0.62 -12.58 -3.05
C PRO A 721 0.47 -13.93 -2.36
N SER A 722 0.63 -15.00 -3.13
CA SER A 722 0.57 -16.38 -2.67
C SER A 722 1.66 -17.24 -3.31
N LYS A 723 2.08 -18.28 -2.59
CA LYS A 723 3.08 -19.25 -3.08
C LYS A 723 2.64 -19.94 -4.37
N TYR A 724 1.36 -20.30 -4.44
CA TYR A 724 0.76 -20.98 -5.58
C TYR A 724 -0.19 -20.06 -6.34
N PRO A 725 -0.34 -20.21 -7.67
CA PRO A 725 -1.17 -19.32 -8.48
C PRO A 725 -2.66 -19.37 -8.13
N CYS A 726 -3.17 -20.54 -7.73
CA CYS A 726 -4.58 -20.73 -7.39
C CYS A 726 -4.71 -21.30 -5.98
N PRO A 727 -4.53 -20.48 -4.92
CA PRO A 727 -4.85 -20.93 -3.58
C PRO A 727 -6.34 -21.29 -3.50
N LYS A 728 -6.71 -22.19 -2.58
CA LYS A 728 -8.10 -22.61 -2.38
C LYS A 728 -9.04 -21.42 -2.21
N GLU A 729 -8.61 -20.47 -1.41
CA GLU A 729 -9.18 -19.13 -1.27
C GLU A 729 -7.99 -18.17 -1.12
N PRO A 730 -8.01 -17.02 -1.81
CA PRO A 730 -6.93 -16.03 -1.70
C PRO A 730 -6.97 -15.34 -0.34
N ASP A 731 -5.80 -14.89 0.10
CA ASP A 731 -5.71 -13.85 1.12
C ASP A 731 -6.10 -12.50 0.48
N ILE A 732 -6.90 -11.71 1.18
CA ILE A 732 -7.54 -10.52 0.62
C ILE A 732 -7.46 -9.33 1.54
N ASN A 733 -7.71 -8.14 0.99
CA ASN A 733 -8.08 -6.98 1.78
C ASN A 733 -9.61 -6.99 2.04
N ILE A 734 -10.03 -6.56 3.23
CA ILE A 734 -11.46 -6.44 3.60
C ILE A 734 -12.29 -5.62 2.61
N VAL A 735 -11.67 -4.70 1.87
CA VAL A 735 -12.31 -3.89 0.82
C VAL A 735 -13.10 -4.75 -0.17
N LEU A 736 -12.63 -5.97 -0.53
CA LEU A 736 -13.39 -6.84 -1.44
C LEU A 736 -14.71 -7.32 -0.84
N TYR A 737 -14.76 -7.57 0.47
CA TYR A 737 -16.01 -7.90 1.16
C TYR A 737 -16.90 -6.67 1.32
N GLU A 738 -16.35 -5.48 1.51
CA GLU A 738 -17.12 -4.24 1.52
C GLU A 738 -17.78 -3.98 0.15
N MET A 739 -17.06 -4.19 -0.94
CA MET A 739 -17.60 -4.10 -2.29
C MET A 739 -18.68 -5.17 -2.56
N MET A 740 -18.46 -6.41 -2.14
CA MET A 740 -19.47 -7.49 -2.23
C MET A 740 -20.76 -7.10 -1.52
N GLU A 741 -20.66 -6.61 -0.29
CA GLU A 741 -21.80 -6.12 0.48
C GLU A 741 -22.48 -4.92 -0.21
N GLY A 742 -21.72 -4.00 -0.80
CA GLY A 742 -22.26 -2.87 -1.56
C GLY A 742 -23.04 -3.32 -2.80
N ILE A 743 -22.52 -4.31 -3.54
CA ILE A 743 -23.23 -4.91 -4.69
C ILE A 743 -24.57 -5.52 -4.23
N ILE A 744 -24.58 -6.21 -3.08
CA ILE A 744 -25.81 -6.77 -2.51
C ILE A 744 -26.79 -5.65 -2.08
N ASP A 745 -26.30 -4.58 -1.45
CA ASP A 745 -27.11 -3.39 -1.12
C ASP A 745 -27.82 -2.83 -2.37
N HIS A 746 -27.06 -2.68 -3.47
CA HIS A 746 -27.60 -2.20 -4.73
C HIS A 746 -28.68 -3.12 -5.30
N ARG A 747 -28.43 -4.43 -5.30
CA ARG A 747 -29.41 -5.40 -5.84
C ARG A 747 -30.72 -5.40 -5.04
N TRP A 748 -30.67 -5.21 -3.72
CA TRP A 748 -31.86 -5.00 -2.90
C TRP A 748 -32.59 -3.71 -3.24
N LEU A 749 -31.89 -2.61 -3.50
CA LEU A 749 -32.51 -1.38 -4.00
C LEU A 749 -33.19 -1.57 -5.36
N LEU A 750 -32.56 -2.28 -6.30
CA LEU A 750 -33.19 -2.59 -7.59
C LEU A 750 -34.45 -3.43 -7.42
N TRP A 751 -34.42 -4.41 -6.51
CA TRP A 751 -35.61 -5.17 -6.15
C TRP A 751 -36.71 -4.24 -5.60
N LEU A 752 -36.39 -3.33 -4.68
CA LEU A 752 -37.33 -2.36 -4.13
C LEU A 752 -37.94 -1.46 -5.21
N VAL A 753 -37.12 -0.97 -6.15
CA VAL A 753 -37.56 -0.16 -7.28
C VAL A 753 -38.60 -0.91 -8.12
N ASN A 754 -38.37 -2.20 -8.37
CA ASN A 754 -39.32 -3.03 -9.11
C ASN A 754 -40.62 -3.26 -8.32
N GLN A 755 -40.54 -3.53 -7.02
CA GLN A 755 -41.73 -3.72 -6.18
C GLN A 755 -42.56 -2.44 -6.02
N ALA A 756 -41.92 -1.28 -5.96
CA ALA A 756 -42.59 0.01 -5.83
C ALA A 756 -43.53 0.37 -7.01
N GLN A 757 -43.44 -0.36 -8.13
CA GLN A 757 -44.38 -0.23 -9.25
C GLN A 757 -45.77 -0.81 -8.91
N TYR A 758 -45.84 -1.76 -7.97
CA TYR A 758 -47.06 -2.53 -7.67
C TYR A 758 -47.49 -2.46 -6.20
N ASP A 759 -46.55 -2.15 -5.27
CA ASP A 759 -46.80 -2.08 -3.83
C ASP A 759 -46.60 -0.65 -3.28
N SER A 760 -47.67 -0.11 -2.67
CA SER A 760 -47.65 1.23 -2.05
C SER A 760 -46.70 1.35 -0.85
N THR A 761 -46.48 0.28 -0.09
CA THR A 761 -45.54 0.23 1.03
C THR A 761 -44.11 0.28 0.52
N ALA A 762 -43.80 -0.52 -0.51
CA ALA A 762 -42.51 -0.47 -1.20
C ALA A 762 -42.24 0.91 -1.80
N LYS A 763 -43.26 1.53 -2.42
CA LYS A 763 -43.16 2.90 -2.94
C LYS A 763 -42.91 3.93 -1.84
N SER A 764 -43.55 3.80 -0.68
CA SER A 764 -43.32 4.65 0.48
C SER A 764 -41.88 4.53 1.00
N LEU A 765 -41.39 3.30 1.20
CA LEU A 765 -40.02 3.05 1.63
C LEU A 765 -39.00 3.57 0.61
N LEU A 766 -39.24 3.36 -0.69
CA LEU A 766 -38.37 3.88 -1.74
C LEU A 766 -38.27 5.42 -1.67
N ASN A 767 -39.40 6.11 -1.49
CA ASN A 767 -39.43 7.56 -1.35
C ASN A 767 -38.75 8.04 -0.06
N GLN A 768 -38.85 7.27 1.03
CA GLN A 768 -38.09 7.54 2.26
C GLN A 768 -36.58 7.41 2.03
N LEU A 769 -36.11 6.29 1.49
CA LEU A 769 -34.69 6.06 1.21
C LEU A 769 -34.12 7.08 0.23
N ARG A 770 -34.89 7.52 -0.77
CA ARG A 770 -34.49 8.62 -1.66
C ARG A 770 -34.17 9.92 -0.92
N ARG A 771 -34.82 10.19 0.22
CA ARG A 771 -34.57 11.38 1.05
C ARG A 771 -33.43 11.16 2.04
N GLU A 772 -33.31 9.95 2.60
CA GLU A 772 -32.31 9.64 3.62
C GLU A 772 -30.91 9.43 3.06
N ILE A 773 -30.79 8.82 1.89
CA ILE A 773 -29.50 8.61 1.25
C ILE A 773 -29.04 9.97 0.69
N PRO A 774 -27.85 10.48 1.06
CA PRO A 774 -27.36 11.79 0.61
C PRO A 774 -27.16 11.87 -0.91
N ASP A 775 -27.45 13.02 -1.51
CA ASP A 775 -27.06 13.33 -2.90
C ASP A 775 -25.59 13.82 -3.01
N GLU A 776 -25.01 14.27 -1.89
CA GLU A 776 -23.64 14.78 -1.79
C GLU A 776 -22.68 13.69 -1.28
N TRP A 777 -21.56 13.51 -1.98
CA TRP A 777 -20.58 12.50 -1.66
C TRP A 777 -19.87 12.76 -0.33
N GLN A 778 -19.58 14.03 -0.03
CA GLN A 778 -18.90 14.42 1.22
C GLN A 778 -19.69 14.02 2.47
N VAL A 779 -21.02 13.94 2.38
CA VAL A 779 -21.89 13.40 3.43
C VAL A 779 -21.91 11.87 3.37
N MET A 780 -22.10 11.31 2.17
CA MET A 780 -22.21 9.86 1.97
C MET A 780 -20.96 9.09 2.43
N LYS A 781 -19.75 9.60 2.18
CA LYS A 781 -18.49 8.92 2.55
C LYS A 781 -18.38 8.65 4.05
N ASN A 782 -19.04 9.47 4.88
CA ASN A 782 -19.07 9.37 6.33
C ASN A 782 -20.21 8.48 6.87
N VAL A 783 -21.10 7.96 6.02
CA VAL A 783 -22.17 7.06 6.43
C VAL A 783 -21.59 5.72 6.88
N GLY A 784 -21.77 5.39 8.16
CA GLY A 784 -21.23 4.18 8.77
C GLY A 784 -21.91 2.88 8.31
N LYS A 785 -21.20 1.75 8.48
CA LYS A 785 -21.67 0.39 8.13
C LYS A 785 -23.03 0.04 8.75
N TYR A 786 -23.31 0.51 9.97
CA TYR A 786 -24.58 0.27 10.65
C TYR A 786 -25.76 0.86 9.86
N GLN A 787 -25.64 2.10 9.40
CA GLN A 787 -26.71 2.77 8.65
C GLN A 787 -26.98 2.07 7.30
N LEU A 788 -25.91 1.69 6.58
CA LEU A 788 -26.03 0.92 5.34
C LEU A 788 -26.76 -0.42 5.57
N SER A 789 -26.44 -1.12 6.65
CA SER A 789 -27.13 -2.36 7.04
C SER A 789 -28.59 -2.12 7.43
N THR A 790 -28.90 -1.03 8.13
CA THR A 790 -30.27 -0.63 8.47
C THR A 790 -31.12 -0.41 7.23
N TRP A 791 -30.62 0.34 6.25
CA TRP A 791 -31.33 0.54 4.99
C TRP A 791 -31.59 -0.77 4.26
N ARG A 792 -30.60 -1.67 4.16
CA ARG A 792 -30.81 -3.00 3.56
C ARG A 792 -31.88 -3.78 4.32
N GLN A 793 -31.83 -3.77 5.65
CA GLN A 793 -32.77 -4.53 6.47
C GLN A 793 -34.22 -4.03 6.32
N GLN A 794 -34.42 -2.71 6.19
CA GLN A 794 -35.74 -2.14 5.90
C GLN A 794 -36.33 -2.70 4.59
N ILE A 795 -35.50 -2.83 3.55
CA ILE A 795 -35.92 -3.42 2.27
C ILE A 795 -36.28 -4.90 2.44
N ILE A 796 -35.41 -5.65 3.11
CA ILE A 796 -35.59 -7.09 3.36
C ILE A 796 -36.87 -7.35 4.15
N ASN A 797 -37.23 -6.48 5.09
CA ASN A 797 -38.45 -6.64 5.89
C ASN A 797 -39.74 -6.62 5.07
N LEU A 798 -39.75 -6.03 3.87
CA LEU A 798 -40.91 -6.08 2.96
C LEU A 798 -41.14 -7.46 2.33
N THR A 799 -40.17 -8.37 2.43
CA THR A 799 -40.26 -9.74 1.91
C THR A 799 -40.79 -10.74 2.93
N GLN A 800 -40.95 -10.31 4.19
CA GLN A 800 -41.36 -11.14 5.32
C GLN A 800 -42.82 -10.89 5.64
#